data_AF-A0A0W0SFS1-F1
#
_entry.id   AF-A0A0W0SFS1-F1
#
_cell.length_a   1.000
_cell.length_b   1.000
_cell.length_c   1.000
_cell.angle_alpha   90.00
_cell.angle_beta   90.00
_cell.angle_gamma   90.00
#
_symmetry.space_group_name_H-M   'P 1'
#
loop_
_entity.id
_entity.type
_entity.pdbx_description
1 polymer ?
#
loop_
_entity_poly.entity_id
_entity_poly.type
_entity_poly.pdbx_seq_one_letter_code
_entity_poly.pdbx_strand_id
1 'polypeptide(L)'
;MPDNYGLSEISTIEDATAEWQSFFGRFFSPEIPPGVDVTFDPKLRVFAPRENKNAKYKHPGFIDPKTKQYPVDPQRTLHSDDFDDFLNGNKITIPAQITLNAKGLEQVAQALARGDFEDEALKKEDHTFYALWLFKQNKITRQQMSTILAREQFTDPLKTFPILDEAGEFTKEAQELWLPTMRKKAYGENLTDWHLERLLLLIKALPKSEQIFYLSEYNPYIIAPIFYVSTLGNALQRLGAWYSIPYNQQHYDLHMSFGVIEALQIAQHGINHAAASRAKIGTIGIDAVKEGVESYYRPTAISMRNSGVEATTKGIHEYRETPMPTVTAHDSYHAKLHSSINPEFHMMLNHMHQIIFKHTKQKWSKTTWELVDREFHAFRTRKVILDSPKDGAKFFQELLHRDNSDKARLFRNYNPPRLSDDGFAIVWNMVTQSDVWKNLYKIDIDSLEHPYRKEIQKIRTFIQMAGSDHKYPEILTLKYRLFSATSNAEFKKICKLLDSLEEQLIVKEGQKVTDQEQKLVFGKHTQNNIKNLTILKFKNFGQSISIDESSARQLIPMLVNMQLLSKFGEKNTEKVQTELDKISAGFKEKKQHHFFSKAQLNASLATFASMTEKLDFLEACYEKIIESTKHTQRHATIGKALNFFKNPLSTTQRKHIILLKEKLDELVTAYKQGLNNEEERKELQWYMKNRGSNLAICHTERFYMHLDATVPAFKK
;
A
#
# COMPACT_ATOMS: atom_id res chain seq x y z
N MET A 1 2.58 40.70 -4.08
CA MET A 1 2.18 39.63 -3.14
C MET A 1 2.15 38.32 -3.90
N PRO A 2 3.28 37.62 -4.05
CA PRO A 2 3.26 36.24 -4.52
C PRO A 2 2.85 35.33 -3.34
N ASP A 3 2.23 34.18 -3.61
CA ASP A 3 1.93 33.08 -2.66
C ASP A 3 0.49 32.96 -2.11
N ASN A 4 -0.53 33.45 -2.82
CA ASN A 4 -1.95 33.11 -2.56
C ASN A 4 -2.56 32.24 -3.69
N TYR A 5 -1.79 31.29 -4.23
CA TYR A 5 -2.32 30.30 -5.17
C TYR A 5 -3.27 29.33 -4.43
N GLY A 6 -4.53 29.74 -4.22
CA GLY A 6 -5.59 28.84 -3.76
C GLY A 6 -6.69 29.43 -2.88
N LEU A 7 -6.54 30.66 -2.39
CA LEU A 7 -7.59 31.37 -1.64
C LEU A 7 -8.22 32.42 -2.55
N SER A 8 -9.21 32.02 -3.34
CA SER A 8 -10.12 32.98 -3.99
C SER A 8 -10.74 33.88 -2.93
N GLU A 9 -10.86 35.17 -3.24
CA GLU A 9 -11.49 36.13 -2.34
C GLU A 9 -12.99 35.80 -2.23
N ILE A 10 -13.49 35.72 -0.99
CA ILE A 10 -14.90 35.55 -0.68
C ILE A 10 -15.28 36.78 0.12
N SER A 11 -15.81 37.80 -0.56
CA SER A 11 -16.20 39.07 0.07
C SER A 11 -17.71 39.30 -0.02
N THR A 12 -18.40 38.57 -0.89
CA THR A 12 -19.87 38.64 -1.08
C THR A 12 -20.54 37.27 -0.92
N ILE A 13 -21.87 37.27 -0.86
CA ILE A 13 -22.67 36.05 -0.81
C ILE A 13 -22.70 35.33 -2.17
N GLU A 14 -22.61 36.10 -3.25
CA GLU A 14 -22.47 35.60 -4.62
C GLU A 14 -21.15 34.84 -4.79
N ASP A 15 -20.05 35.38 -4.25
CA ASP A 15 -18.76 34.68 -4.23
C ASP A 15 -18.88 33.34 -3.50
N ALA A 16 -19.42 33.35 -2.27
CA ALA A 16 -19.61 32.13 -1.48
C ALA A 16 -20.47 31.08 -2.21
N THR A 17 -21.51 31.52 -2.93
CA THR A 17 -22.36 30.63 -3.73
C THR A 17 -21.60 30.03 -4.91
N ALA A 18 -20.80 30.83 -5.63
CA ALA A 18 -19.95 30.36 -6.72
C ALA A 18 -18.87 29.38 -6.24
N GLU A 19 -18.28 29.64 -5.07
CA GLU A 19 -17.32 28.75 -4.42
C GLU A 19 -17.93 27.40 -4.08
N TRP A 20 -19.16 27.36 -3.54
CA TRP A 20 -19.87 26.09 -3.31
C TRP A 20 -20.13 25.33 -4.61
N GLN A 21 -20.58 26.00 -5.67
CA GLN A 21 -20.81 25.38 -6.98
C GLN A 21 -19.51 24.80 -7.55
N SER A 22 -18.41 25.56 -7.47
CA SER A 22 -17.08 25.11 -7.88
C SER A 22 -16.63 23.92 -7.05
N PHE A 23 -16.75 24.00 -5.72
CA PHE A 23 -16.34 22.97 -4.78
C PHE A 23 -17.00 21.62 -5.09
N PHE A 24 -18.33 21.57 -5.27
CA PHE A 24 -19.06 20.33 -5.58
C PHE A 24 -18.90 19.87 -7.02
N GLY A 25 -18.76 20.80 -7.97
CA GLY A 25 -18.57 20.50 -9.39
C GLY A 25 -17.33 19.65 -9.69
N ARG A 26 -16.39 19.55 -8.75
CA ARG A 26 -15.17 18.73 -8.87
C ARG A 26 -15.39 17.22 -8.82
N PHE A 27 -16.50 16.75 -8.26
CA PHE A 27 -16.62 15.34 -7.87
C PHE A 27 -17.58 14.55 -8.76
N PHE A 28 -18.87 14.84 -8.67
CA PHE A 28 -19.91 14.17 -9.44
C PHE A 28 -21.05 15.15 -9.70
N SER A 29 -21.70 15.01 -10.85
CA SER A 29 -22.82 15.87 -11.19
C SER A 29 -24.06 15.47 -10.39
N PRO A 30 -24.69 16.42 -9.67
CA PRO A 30 -26.01 16.22 -9.08
C PRO A 30 -27.13 16.25 -10.13
N GLU A 31 -26.84 16.64 -11.37
CA GLU A 31 -27.81 16.75 -12.46
C GLU A 31 -28.48 15.41 -12.75
N ILE A 32 -29.81 15.45 -12.89
CA ILE A 32 -30.60 14.31 -13.31
C ILE A 32 -30.54 14.25 -14.84
N PRO A 33 -30.04 13.14 -15.44
CA PRO A 33 -29.95 13.04 -16.88
C PRO A 33 -31.33 13.21 -17.57
N PRO A 34 -31.40 13.80 -18.77
CA PRO A 34 -32.66 13.94 -19.50
C PRO A 34 -33.37 12.60 -19.70
N GLY A 35 -34.68 12.57 -19.48
CA GLY A 35 -35.52 11.36 -19.64
C GLY A 35 -35.51 10.38 -18.46
N VAL A 36 -34.80 10.70 -17.37
CA VAL A 36 -34.77 9.90 -16.14
C VAL A 36 -35.95 10.27 -15.24
N ASP A 37 -36.81 9.29 -14.91
CA ASP A 37 -37.93 9.48 -13.98
C ASP A 37 -37.47 9.34 -12.51
N VAL A 38 -37.51 10.46 -11.79
CA VAL A 38 -37.24 10.56 -10.34
C VAL A 38 -38.52 10.86 -9.55
N THR A 39 -39.69 10.76 -10.17
CA THR A 39 -40.97 11.03 -9.51
C THR A 39 -41.14 10.14 -8.28
N PHE A 40 -41.68 10.72 -7.22
CA PHE A 40 -41.88 10.00 -5.96
C PHE A 40 -42.87 8.84 -6.16
N ASP A 41 -42.42 7.63 -5.86
CA ASP A 41 -43.25 6.43 -5.87
C ASP A 41 -43.39 5.88 -4.44
N PRO A 42 -44.56 6.00 -3.79
CA PRO A 42 -44.78 5.47 -2.45
C PRO A 42 -44.70 3.92 -2.40
N LYS A 43 -44.76 3.24 -3.55
CA LYS A 43 -44.64 1.78 -3.64
C LYS A 43 -43.20 1.30 -3.81
N LEU A 44 -42.24 2.18 -4.05
CA LEU A 44 -40.84 1.80 -4.14
C LEU A 44 -40.39 1.18 -2.82
N ARG A 45 -39.81 -0.01 -2.87
CA ARG A 45 -39.26 -0.70 -1.69
C ARG A 45 -37.76 -0.75 -1.64
N VAL A 46 -37.08 -0.50 -2.76
CA VAL A 46 -35.63 -0.61 -2.85
C VAL A 46 -35.08 0.55 -3.66
N PHE A 47 -34.11 1.28 -3.10
CA PHE A 47 -33.23 2.14 -3.87
C PHE A 47 -32.02 1.31 -4.29
N ALA A 48 -31.81 1.17 -5.60
CA ALA A 48 -30.72 0.39 -6.15
C ALA A 48 -29.75 1.29 -6.93
N PRO A 49 -28.45 0.99 -6.89
CA PRO A 49 -27.46 1.65 -7.73
C PRO A 49 -27.64 1.20 -9.18
N ARG A 50 -26.82 1.74 -10.09
CA ARG A 50 -26.83 1.30 -11.49
C ARG A 50 -26.41 -0.16 -11.62
N GLU A 51 -27.12 -0.91 -12.47
CA GLU A 51 -26.72 -2.27 -12.81
C GLU A 51 -25.35 -2.27 -13.52
N ASN A 52 -25.15 -1.34 -14.46
CA ASN A 52 -23.86 -1.12 -15.10
C ASN A 52 -23.14 0.11 -14.50
N LYS A 53 -22.13 -0.15 -13.66
CA LYS A 53 -21.31 0.90 -13.03
C LYS A 53 -20.60 1.84 -14.02
N ASN A 54 -20.34 1.37 -15.24
CA ASN A 54 -19.65 2.17 -16.26
C ASN A 54 -20.60 3.07 -17.06
N ALA A 55 -21.92 2.95 -16.89
CA ALA A 55 -22.90 3.78 -17.60
C ALA A 55 -22.78 5.28 -17.25
N LYS A 56 -22.20 5.62 -16.09
CA LYS A 56 -21.93 7.02 -15.71
C LYS A 56 -20.98 7.73 -16.66
N TYR A 57 -20.01 7.01 -17.24
CA TYR A 57 -18.99 7.57 -18.14
C TYR A 57 -19.43 7.70 -19.61
N LYS A 58 -20.63 7.22 -19.97
CA LYS A 58 -21.15 7.36 -21.32
C LYS A 58 -21.79 8.75 -21.46
N HIS A 59 -21.28 9.53 -22.40
CA HIS A 59 -21.84 10.84 -22.76
C HIS A 59 -23.28 10.63 -23.26
N PRO A 60 -24.29 11.40 -22.79
CA PRO A 60 -25.59 11.41 -23.45
C PRO A 60 -25.35 11.82 -24.91
N GLY A 61 -25.70 10.99 -25.89
CA GLY A 61 -25.37 11.23 -27.31
C GLY A 61 -25.87 12.58 -27.83
N PHE A 62 -25.57 12.94 -29.08
CA PHE A 62 -26.11 14.19 -29.66
C PHE A 62 -27.65 14.25 -29.57
N ILE A 63 -28.19 15.45 -29.33
CA ILE A 63 -29.64 15.71 -29.34
C ILE A 63 -30.25 15.11 -30.60
N ASP A 64 -31.25 14.24 -30.44
CA ASP A 64 -32.01 13.70 -31.54
C ASP A 64 -32.65 14.87 -32.31
N PRO A 65 -32.32 15.06 -33.60
CA PRO A 65 -32.76 16.21 -34.37
C PRO A 65 -34.27 16.23 -34.62
N LYS A 66 -34.99 15.11 -34.43
CA LYS A 66 -36.45 15.01 -34.58
C LYS A 66 -37.17 15.27 -33.27
N THR A 67 -36.69 14.74 -32.15
CA THR A 67 -37.37 14.87 -30.84
C THR A 67 -36.85 16.04 -30.01
N LYS A 68 -35.71 16.63 -30.40
CA LYS A 68 -34.97 17.65 -29.64
C LYS A 68 -34.59 17.21 -28.22
N GLN A 69 -34.50 15.90 -27.98
CA GLN A 69 -34.10 15.31 -26.70
C GLN A 69 -32.79 14.55 -26.84
N TYR A 70 -32.02 14.45 -25.75
CA TYR A 70 -30.85 13.56 -25.70
C TYR A 70 -31.31 12.10 -25.77
N PRO A 71 -30.64 11.22 -26.54
CA PRO A 71 -30.94 9.79 -26.51
C PRO A 71 -30.68 9.24 -25.10
N VAL A 72 -31.72 8.66 -24.49
CA VAL A 72 -31.64 8.00 -23.18
C VAL A 72 -30.87 6.70 -23.37
N ASP A 73 -29.66 6.57 -22.80
CA ASP A 73 -29.00 5.27 -22.71
C ASP A 73 -29.82 4.42 -21.71
N PRO A 74 -30.44 3.30 -22.13
CA PRO A 74 -31.23 2.46 -21.23
C PRO A 74 -30.42 1.87 -20.06
N GLN A 75 -29.08 1.96 -20.10
CA GLN A 75 -28.19 1.57 -19.01
C GLN A 75 -27.95 2.69 -17.98
N ARG A 76 -28.27 3.96 -18.30
CA ARG A 76 -28.30 5.06 -17.31
C ARG A 76 -29.62 4.94 -16.52
N THR A 77 -29.50 4.75 -15.21
CA THR A 77 -30.63 4.44 -14.30
C THR A 77 -31.43 5.67 -13.84
N LEU A 78 -32.41 5.42 -12.96
CA LEU A 78 -33.42 6.32 -12.39
C LEU A 78 -32.91 7.48 -11.51
N HIS A 79 -31.64 7.91 -11.59
CA HIS A 79 -31.08 8.94 -10.70
C HIS A 79 -29.75 9.53 -11.20
N SER A 80 -29.29 10.61 -10.54
CA SER A 80 -28.02 11.30 -10.80
C SER A 80 -26.77 10.45 -10.43
N ASP A 81 -25.61 10.90 -10.90
CA ASP A 81 -24.31 10.29 -10.56
C ASP A 81 -23.95 10.49 -9.09
N ASP A 82 -24.31 11.65 -8.53
CA ASP A 82 -24.12 11.92 -7.11
C ASP A 82 -24.94 10.96 -6.21
N PHE A 83 -26.17 10.62 -6.60
CA PHE A 83 -26.99 9.66 -5.86
C PHE A 83 -26.42 8.22 -5.96
N ASP A 84 -25.98 7.82 -7.15
CA ASP A 84 -25.37 6.49 -7.38
C ASP A 84 -24.09 6.30 -6.57
N ASP A 85 -23.22 7.31 -6.57
CA ASP A 85 -21.97 7.30 -5.80
C ASP A 85 -22.25 7.24 -4.29
N PHE A 86 -23.28 7.95 -3.81
CA PHE A 86 -23.70 7.90 -2.41
C PHE A 86 -24.19 6.50 -2.00
N LEU A 87 -24.94 5.80 -2.85
CA LEU A 87 -25.36 4.41 -2.59
C LEU A 87 -24.17 3.44 -2.52
N ASN A 88 -23.03 3.78 -3.13
CA ASN A 88 -21.78 3.01 -3.04
C ASN A 88 -21.96 1.53 -3.45
N GLY A 89 -22.80 1.29 -4.46
CA GLY A 89 -23.10 -0.06 -4.94
C GLY A 89 -24.05 -0.88 -4.04
N ASN A 90 -24.59 -0.29 -2.98
CA ASN A 90 -25.51 -0.96 -2.06
C ASN A 90 -26.97 -0.73 -2.43
N LYS A 91 -27.82 -1.74 -2.18
CA LYS A 91 -29.27 -1.64 -2.29
C LYS A 91 -29.87 -1.27 -0.92
N ILE A 92 -30.61 -0.19 -0.86
CA ILE A 92 -31.27 0.30 0.36
C ILE A 92 -32.72 -0.17 0.37
N THR A 93 -33.09 -0.99 1.34
CA THR A 93 -34.44 -1.54 1.45
C THR A 93 -35.26 -0.75 2.45
N ILE A 94 -36.48 -0.36 2.06
CA ILE A 94 -37.45 0.26 2.96
C ILE A 94 -38.15 -0.87 3.74
N PRO A 95 -38.06 -0.89 5.08
CA PRO A 95 -38.74 -1.90 5.90
C PRO A 95 -40.24 -2.01 5.61
N ALA A 96 -40.78 -3.22 5.76
CA ALA A 96 -42.18 -3.49 5.44
C ALA A 96 -43.17 -2.65 6.28
N GLN A 97 -42.81 -2.34 7.53
CA GLN A 97 -43.61 -1.52 8.43
C GLN A 97 -43.64 -0.03 8.07
N ILE A 98 -42.67 0.45 7.28
CA ILE A 98 -42.61 1.85 6.84
C ILE A 98 -43.45 2.00 5.57
N THR A 99 -44.39 2.95 5.59
CA THR A 99 -45.22 3.28 4.43
C THR A 99 -45.05 4.75 4.10
N LEU A 100 -44.44 5.02 2.94
CA LEU A 100 -44.19 6.38 2.48
C LEU A 100 -45.40 6.94 1.74
N ASN A 101 -45.62 8.25 1.85
CA ASN A 101 -46.66 8.96 1.10
C ASN A 101 -46.23 10.40 0.74
N ALA A 102 -46.94 11.02 -0.21
CA ALA A 102 -46.57 12.34 -0.72
C ALA A 102 -46.66 13.44 0.36
N LYS A 103 -47.59 13.32 1.32
CA LYS A 103 -47.73 14.28 2.42
C LYS A 103 -46.50 14.23 3.34
N GLY A 104 -46.01 13.04 3.67
CA GLY A 104 -44.80 12.87 4.48
C GLY A 104 -43.56 13.42 3.78
N LEU A 105 -43.40 13.17 2.48
CA LEU A 105 -42.32 13.73 1.68
C LEU A 105 -42.31 15.27 1.72
N GLU A 106 -43.49 15.89 1.53
CA GLU A 106 -43.65 17.33 1.56
C GLU A 106 -43.37 17.92 2.95
N GLN A 107 -43.86 17.28 4.01
CA GLN A 107 -43.60 17.70 5.39
C GLN A 107 -42.11 17.69 5.72
N VAL A 108 -41.39 16.63 5.34
CA VAL A 108 -39.94 16.54 5.52
C VAL A 108 -39.22 17.61 4.69
N ALA A 109 -39.63 17.83 3.44
CA ALA A 109 -39.04 18.87 2.59
C ALA A 109 -39.19 20.27 3.21
N GLN A 110 -40.37 20.59 3.75
CA GLN A 110 -40.64 21.87 4.38
C GLN A 110 -39.86 22.05 5.70
N ALA A 111 -39.76 21.01 6.52
CA ALA A 111 -38.96 21.05 7.75
C ALA A 111 -37.48 21.33 7.44
N LEU A 112 -36.92 20.64 6.43
CA LEU A 112 -35.54 20.87 5.97
C LEU A 112 -35.36 22.28 5.37
N ALA A 113 -36.32 22.78 4.60
CA ALA A 113 -36.25 24.13 4.04
C ALA A 113 -36.22 25.22 5.12
N ARG A 114 -36.95 25.01 6.23
CA ARG A 114 -36.89 25.91 7.41
C ARG A 114 -35.67 25.68 8.30
N GLY A 115 -34.98 24.54 8.14
CA GLY A 115 -33.89 24.13 9.03
C GLY A 115 -34.35 23.72 10.43
N ASP A 116 -35.63 23.36 10.58
CA ASP A 116 -36.25 23.03 11.86
C ASP A 116 -36.19 21.53 12.14
N PHE A 117 -35.10 21.09 12.76
CA PHE A 117 -34.92 19.68 13.16
C PHE A 117 -35.76 19.26 14.37
N GLU A 118 -36.48 20.19 15.00
CA GLU A 118 -37.42 19.87 16.07
C GLU A 118 -38.82 19.55 15.53
N ASP A 119 -39.07 19.74 14.23
CA ASP A 119 -40.30 19.35 13.57
C ASP A 119 -40.56 17.84 13.69
N GLU A 120 -41.78 17.46 14.05
CA GLU A 120 -42.22 16.07 14.20
C GLU A 120 -42.03 15.23 12.93
N ALA A 121 -41.98 15.84 11.75
CA ALA A 121 -41.69 15.15 10.50
C ALA A 121 -40.27 14.58 10.45
N LEU A 122 -39.30 15.19 11.14
CA LEU A 122 -37.90 14.75 11.21
C LEU A 122 -37.61 13.86 12.41
N LYS A 123 -38.59 13.64 13.30
CA LYS A 123 -38.47 12.77 14.49
C LYS A 123 -38.98 11.34 14.25
N LYS A 124 -39.65 11.09 13.13
CA LYS A 124 -40.23 9.78 12.78
C LYS A 124 -39.20 8.85 12.15
N GLU A 125 -39.35 7.55 12.35
CA GLU A 125 -38.44 6.53 11.79
C GLU A 125 -38.33 6.59 10.26
N ASP A 126 -39.38 7.05 9.56
CA ASP A 126 -39.45 7.10 8.10
C ASP A 126 -38.77 8.33 7.48
N HIS A 127 -38.38 9.33 8.27
CA HIS A 127 -37.86 10.61 7.78
C HIS A 127 -36.59 10.44 6.93
N THR A 128 -35.72 9.49 7.28
CA THR A 128 -34.49 9.22 6.53
C THR A 128 -34.77 8.67 5.13
N PHE A 129 -35.86 7.90 4.95
CA PHE A 129 -36.27 7.39 3.64
C PHE A 129 -36.93 8.48 2.79
N TYR A 130 -37.66 9.41 3.40
CA TYR A 130 -38.13 10.62 2.70
C TYR A 130 -36.96 11.50 2.27
N ALA A 131 -35.97 11.72 3.15
CA ALA A 131 -34.75 12.45 2.80
C ALA A 131 -34.00 11.79 1.63
N LEU A 132 -33.90 10.45 1.62
CA LEU A 132 -33.29 9.72 0.51
C LEU A 132 -34.05 9.94 -0.81
N TRP A 133 -35.38 10.00 -0.77
CA TRP A 133 -36.20 10.37 -1.93
C TRP A 133 -35.96 11.81 -2.40
N LEU A 134 -35.91 12.76 -1.48
CA LEU A 134 -35.60 14.16 -1.80
C LEU A 134 -34.21 14.30 -2.42
N PHE A 135 -33.24 13.53 -1.94
CA PHE A 135 -31.90 13.49 -2.51
C PHE A 135 -31.89 12.86 -3.91
N LYS A 136 -32.63 11.75 -4.11
CA LYS A 136 -32.82 11.14 -5.44
C LYS A 136 -33.41 12.14 -6.45
N GLN A 137 -34.31 13.00 -5.98
CA GLN A 137 -34.94 14.07 -6.76
C GLN A 137 -34.07 15.32 -6.94
N ASN A 138 -32.85 15.33 -6.39
CA ASN A 138 -31.96 16.49 -6.34
C ASN A 138 -32.62 17.73 -5.69
N LYS A 139 -33.54 17.53 -4.74
CA LYS A 139 -34.20 18.60 -3.95
C LYS A 139 -33.43 18.97 -2.69
N ILE A 140 -32.60 18.05 -2.19
CA ILE A 140 -31.65 18.31 -1.12
C ILE A 140 -30.26 17.87 -1.57
N THR A 141 -29.22 18.47 -1.02
CA THR A 141 -27.83 18.14 -1.36
C THR A 141 -27.35 16.88 -0.63
N ARG A 142 -26.22 16.31 -1.07
CA ARG A 142 -25.55 15.24 -0.33
C ARG A 142 -25.19 15.67 1.10
N GLN A 143 -24.79 16.92 1.33
CA GLN A 143 -24.49 17.41 2.69
C GLN A 143 -25.73 17.32 3.59
N GLN A 144 -26.89 17.79 3.10
CA GLN A 144 -28.17 17.67 3.82
C GLN A 144 -28.50 16.22 4.15
N MET A 145 -28.38 15.31 3.16
CA MET A 145 -28.59 13.88 3.39
C MET A 145 -27.60 13.32 4.44
N SER A 146 -26.34 13.73 4.39
CA SER A 146 -25.28 13.27 5.29
C SER A 146 -25.51 13.76 6.72
N THR A 147 -25.89 15.03 6.90
CA THR A 147 -26.24 15.61 8.20
C THR A 147 -27.45 14.90 8.82
N ILE A 148 -28.50 14.63 8.03
CA ILE A 148 -29.68 13.88 8.50
C ILE A 148 -29.27 12.48 9.00
N LEU A 149 -28.50 11.73 8.21
CA LEU A 149 -28.07 10.39 8.62
C LEU A 149 -27.10 10.41 9.79
N ALA A 150 -26.18 11.37 9.87
CA ALA A 150 -25.25 11.48 10.99
C ALA A 150 -25.98 11.78 12.31
N ARG A 151 -27.06 12.57 12.27
CA ARG A 151 -27.93 12.81 13.42
C ARG A 151 -28.65 11.54 13.87
N GLU A 152 -29.15 10.73 12.93
CA GLU A 152 -29.84 9.46 13.21
C GLU A 152 -28.91 8.37 13.80
N GLN A 153 -27.59 8.57 13.76
CA GLN A 153 -26.63 7.64 14.39
C GLN A 153 -26.56 7.78 15.91
N PHE A 154 -27.15 8.84 16.48
CA PHE A 154 -27.27 9.02 17.92
C PHE A 154 -28.60 8.44 18.41
N THR A 155 -28.56 7.72 19.53
CA THR A 155 -29.76 7.13 20.15
C THR A 155 -30.49 8.10 21.06
N ASP A 156 -29.80 9.12 21.56
CA ASP A 156 -30.32 10.09 22.51
C ASP A 156 -30.85 11.33 21.79
N PRO A 157 -31.87 12.02 22.35
CA PRO A 157 -32.37 13.27 21.79
C PRO A 157 -31.27 14.30 21.60
N LEU A 158 -31.23 14.92 20.43
CA LEU A 158 -30.27 15.96 20.08
C LEU A 158 -30.85 17.34 20.36
N LYS A 159 -30.03 18.27 20.86
CA LYS A 159 -30.39 19.70 20.96
C LYS A 159 -29.81 20.44 19.77
N THR A 160 -30.66 21.06 18.96
CA THR A 160 -30.24 21.73 17.71
C THR A 160 -30.29 23.24 17.85
N PHE A 161 -29.25 23.92 17.36
CA PHE A 161 -29.15 25.37 17.42
C PHE A 161 -28.83 25.95 16.04
N PRO A 162 -29.54 27.00 15.60
CA PRO A 162 -29.16 27.76 14.41
C PRO A 162 -27.85 28.49 14.68
N ILE A 163 -26.95 28.52 13.69
CA ILE A 163 -25.70 29.28 13.77
C ILE A 163 -25.97 30.77 13.50
N LEU A 164 -26.87 31.06 12.57
CA LEU A 164 -27.22 32.40 12.15
C LEU A 164 -28.67 32.74 12.50
N ASP A 165 -28.91 33.98 12.89
CA ASP A 165 -30.24 34.52 13.10
C ASP A 165 -30.90 34.95 11.78
N GLU A 166 -32.08 35.58 11.86
CA GLU A 166 -32.82 36.07 10.69
C GLU A 166 -32.11 37.23 9.98
N ALA A 167 -31.28 38.02 10.70
CA ALA A 167 -30.44 39.06 10.12
C ALA A 167 -29.15 38.49 9.48
N GLY A 168 -28.88 37.20 9.68
CA GLY A 168 -27.68 36.52 9.21
C GLY A 168 -26.48 36.70 10.14
N GLU A 169 -26.65 37.19 11.36
CA GLU A 169 -25.58 37.34 12.33
C GLU A 169 -25.49 36.10 13.23
N PHE A 170 -24.32 35.89 13.87
CA PHE A 170 -24.15 34.73 14.75
C PHE A 170 -25.11 34.79 15.95
N THR A 171 -25.86 33.71 16.16
CA THR A 171 -26.76 33.56 17.31
C THR A 171 -25.99 33.56 18.63
N LYS A 172 -26.70 33.81 19.74
CA LYS A 172 -26.10 33.79 21.08
C LYS A 172 -25.45 32.44 21.38
N GLU A 173 -26.12 31.34 21.07
CA GLU A 173 -25.62 29.98 21.29
C GLU A 173 -24.40 29.70 20.40
N ALA A 174 -24.37 30.20 19.17
CA ALA A 174 -23.20 30.08 18.31
C ALA A 174 -21.99 30.85 18.88
N GLN A 175 -22.21 32.05 19.43
CA GLN A 175 -21.17 32.87 20.07
C GLN A 175 -20.63 32.26 21.38
N GLU A 176 -21.50 31.63 22.18
CA GLU A 176 -21.15 31.08 23.49
C GLU A 176 -20.59 29.65 23.42
N LEU A 177 -21.06 28.83 22.48
CA LEU A 177 -20.74 27.40 22.43
C LEU A 177 -19.88 27.02 21.20
N TRP A 178 -20.33 27.39 20.00
CA TRP A 178 -19.74 26.91 18.75
C TRP A 178 -18.44 27.65 18.39
N LEU A 179 -18.46 28.98 18.27
CA LEU A 179 -17.31 29.79 17.91
C LEU A 179 -16.11 29.59 18.87
N PRO A 180 -16.28 29.55 20.20
CA PRO A 180 -15.17 29.30 21.11
C PRO A 180 -14.55 27.92 20.93
N THR A 181 -15.37 26.90 20.63
CA THR A 181 -14.90 25.56 20.31
C THR A 181 -14.09 25.54 19.02
N MET A 182 -14.57 26.27 18.00
CA MET A 182 -13.87 26.39 16.73
C MET A 182 -12.51 27.09 16.90
N ARG A 183 -12.48 28.25 17.57
CA ARG A 183 -11.26 29.02 17.85
C ARG A 183 -10.25 28.25 18.71
N LYS A 184 -10.69 27.51 19.74
CA LYS A 184 -9.78 26.85 20.69
C LYS A 184 -9.31 25.47 20.26
N LYS A 185 -10.18 24.65 19.65
CA LYS A 185 -9.94 23.20 19.48
C LYS A 185 -9.91 22.76 18.02
N ALA A 186 -10.83 23.26 17.20
CA ALA A 186 -10.91 22.86 15.81
C ALA A 186 -9.84 23.55 14.95
N TYR A 187 -9.62 24.85 15.12
CA TYR A 187 -8.73 25.66 14.27
C TYR A 187 -7.51 26.24 15.00
N GLY A 188 -7.59 26.40 16.32
CA GLY A 188 -6.52 27.02 17.12
C GLY A 188 -6.31 28.50 16.76
N GLU A 189 -5.11 29.01 17.02
CA GLU A 189 -4.72 30.40 16.76
C GLU A 189 -4.75 30.82 15.28
N ASN A 190 -5.01 29.89 14.35
CA ASN A 190 -5.01 30.14 12.91
C ASN A 190 -6.33 30.74 12.37
N LEU A 191 -7.40 30.80 13.17
CA LEU A 191 -8.68 31.36 12.74
C LEU A 191 -8.73 32.88 13.01
N THR A 192 -8.28 33.67 12.02
CA THR A 192 -8.29 35.13 12.04
C THR A 192 -9.68 35.70 11.75
N ASP A 193 -9.88 36.99 11.98
CA ASP A 193 -11.15 37.68 11.65
C ASP A 193 -11.46 37.58 10.14
N TRP A 194 -10.43 37.65 9.29
CA TRP A 194 -10.57 37.41 7.85
C TRP A 194 -11.12 36.01 7.53
N HIS A 195 -10.67 34.96 8.22
CA HIS A 195 -11.23 33.62 8.04
C HIS A 195 -12.69 33.53 8.54
N LEU A 196 -13.04 34.27 9.60
CA LEU A 196 -14.39 34.29 10.16
C LEU A 196 -15.39 34.99 9.24
N GLU A 197 -14.99 36.08 8.59
CA GLU A 197 -15.81 36.77 7.59
C GLU A 197 -16.15 35.84 6.42
N ARG A 198 -15.15 35.13 5.88
CA ARG A 198 -15.35 34.13 4.82
C ARG A 198 -16.28 33.01 5.27
N LEU A 199 -16.07 32.49 6.48
CA LEU A 199 -16.88 31.44 7.06
C LEU A 199 -18.35 31.88 7.20
N LEU A 200 -18.58 33.11 7.65
CA LEU A 200 -19.92 33.68 7.77
C LEU A 200 -20.63 33.69 6.41
N LEU A 201 -19.97 34.18 5.36
CA LEU A 201 -20.53 34.20 4.00
C LEU A 201 -20.81 32.78 3.46
N LEU A 202 -19.89 31.84 3.68
CA LEU A 202 -20.06 30.44 3.30
C LEU A 202 -21.26 29.78 4.00
N ILE A 203 -21.46 30.05 5.30
CA ILE A 203 -22.61 29.54 6.06
C ILE A 203 -23.89 30.23 5.61
N LYS A 204 -23.88 31.54 5.35
CA LYS A 204 -25.05 32.26 4.82
C LYS A 204 -25.53 31.64 3.49
N ALA A 205 -24.62 31.16 2.65
CA ALA A 205 -24.92 30.52 1.36
C ALA A 205 -25.44 29.08 1.47
N LEU A 206 -25.32 28.43 2.64
CA LEU A 206 -25.80 27.06 2.84
C LEU A 206 -27.34 27.00 2.95
N PRO A 207 -27.99 25.87 2.65
CA PRO A 207 -29.37 25.62 3.03
C PRO A 207 -29.57 25.76 4.54
N LYS A 208 -30.76 26.21 4.99
CA LYS A 208 -31.04 26.42 6.41
C LYS A 208 -30.83 25.18 7.28
N SER A 209 -31.13 23.98 6.77
CA SER A 209 -30.84 22.71 7.46
C SER A 209 -29.35 22.41 7.65
N GLU A 210 -28.45 23.12 6.97
CA GLU A 210 -27.01 23.01 7.16
C GLU A 210 -26.44 24.18 7.99
N GLN A 211 -27.20 25.25 8.24
CA GLN A 211 -26.79 26.41 9.06
C GLN A 211 -26.96 26.13 10.57
N ILE A 212 -26.58 24.92 11.02
CA ILE A 212 -26.82 24.45 12.38
C ILE A 212 -25.59 23.81 13.02
N PHE A 213 -25.61 23.75 14.35
CA PHE A 213 -24.82 22.82 15.15
C PHE A 213 -25.75 22.11 16.14
N TYR A 214 -25.32 20.99 16.69
CA TYR A 214 -26.16 20.23 17.61
C TYR A 214 -25.35 19.54 18.71
N LEU A 215 -26.02 19.28 19.82
CA LEU A 215 -25.45 18.66 21.00
C LEU A 215 -26.07 17.28 21.22
N SER A 216 -25.23 16.28 21.46
CA SER A 216 -25.64 14.99 22.02
C SER A 216 -25.22 14.92 23.49
N GLU A 217 -25.93 14.12 24.27
CA GLU A 217 -25.46 13.78 25.61
C GLU A 217 -24.10 13.07 25.54
N TYR A 218 -23.29 13.29 26.58
CA TYR A 218 -21.97 12.65 26.67
C TYR A 218 -22.11 11.14 26.78
N ASN A 219 -21.47 10.41 25.87
CA ASN A 219 -21.51 8.96 25.85
C ASN A 219 -20.15 8.34 26.28
N PRO A 220 -20.08 7.65 27.44
CA PRO A 220 -18.84 7.06 27.93
C PRO A 220 -18.34 5.86 27.09
N TYR A 221 -19.16 5.29 26.21
CA TYR A 221 -18.73 4.27 25.25
C TYR A 221 -18.01 4.88 24.04
N ILE A 222 -18.20 6.17 23.76
CA ILE A 222 -17.48 6.88 22.71
C ILE A 222 -16.18 7.45 23.26
N ILE A 223 -16.24 8.15 24.40
CA ILE A 223 -15.06 8.66 25.10
C ILE A 223 -14.99 7.99 26.46
N ALA A 224 -14.14 6.98 26.58
CA ALA A 224 -13.95 6.28 27.85
C ALA A 224 -13.21 7.17 28.87
N PRO A 225 -13.52 7.05 30.17
CA PRO A 225 -12.69 7.63 31.23
C PRO A 225 -11.25 7.09 31.16
N ILE A 226 -10.26 7.92 31.49
CA ILE A 226 -8.80 7.70 31.28
C ILE A 226 -8.27 6.34 31.79
N PHE A 227 -8.96 5.69 32.73
CA PHE A 227 -8.57 4.39 33.31
C PHE A 227 -9.07 3.16 32.54
N TYR A 228 -9.88 3.33 31.50
CA TYR A 228 -10.42 2.25 30.66
C TYR A 228 -9.78 2.27 29.26
N VAL A 229 -9.86 1.12 28.58
CA VAL A 229 -9.35 0.84 27.23
C VAL A 229 -9.43 2.07 26.32
N SER A 230 -8.30 2.45 25.70
CA SER A 230 -8.24 3.53 24.71
C SER A 230 -9.27 3.29 23.59
N THR A 231 -10.20 4.23 23.39
CA THR A 231 -11.17 4.20 22.29
C THR A 231 -10.75 5.13 21.15
N LEU A 232 -11.35 4.95 19.96
CA LEU A 232 -11.16 5.90 18.86
C LEU A 232 -11.68 7.31 19.22
N GLY A 233 -12.77 7.42 19.99
CA GLY A 233 -13.28 8.72 20.41
C GLY A 233 -12.30 9.47 21.33
N ASN A 234 -11.60 8.77 22.24
CA ASN A 234 -10.52 9.38 23.01
C ASN A 234 -9.40 9.92 22.09
N ALA A 235 -9.07 9.21 21.00
CA ALA A 235 -8.08 9.68 20.03
C ALA A 235 -8.59 10.91 19.27
N LEU A 236 -9.82 10.90 18.75
CA LEU A 236 -10.43 12.04 18.08
C LEU A 236 -10.52 13.28 18.98
N GLN A 237 -10.82 13.10 20.27
CA GLN A 237 -10.84 14.20 21.23
C GLN A 237 -9.46 14.84 21.38
N ARG A 238 -8.39 14.03 21.57
CA ARG A 238 -7.00 14.52 21.60
C ARG A 238 -6.60 15.20 20.28
N LEU A 239 -7.12 14.69 19.17
CA LEU A 239 -6.91 15.22 17.83
C LEU A 239 -7.86 16.38 17.48
N GLY A 240 -8.60 16.95 18.44
CA GLY A 240 -9.49 18.10 18.20
C GLY A 240 -10.50 17.88 17.07
N ALA A 241 -10.98 16.65 16.94
CA ALA A 241 -12.00 16.19 16.01
C ALA A 241 -13.28 15.72 16.71
N TRP A 242 -13.27 15.71 18.05
CA TRP A 242 -14.43 15.48 18.90
C TRP A 242 -14.47 16.52 20.00
N TYR A 243 -15.62 17.18 20.20
CA TYR A 243 -15.71 18.40 21.01
C TYR A 243 -16.64 18.22 22.20
N SER A 244 -16.08 17.99 23.39
CA SER A 244 -16.86 18.06 24.63
C SER A 244 -16.90 19.49 25.19
N ILE A 245 -18.10 19.96 25.53
CA ILE A 245 -18.38 21.29 26.08
C ILE A 245 -19.33 21.23 27.28
N PRO A 246 -19.22 22.17 28.25
CA PRO A 246 -20.23 22.34 29.28
C PRO A 246 -21.43 23.16 28.75
N TYR A 247 -22.65 22.70 29.02
CA TYR A 247 -23.89 23.43 28.74
C TYR A 247 -24.94 23.10 29.82
N ASN A 248 -25.57 24.11 30.42
CA ASN A 248 -26.53 23.95 31.52
C ASN A 248 -26.04 23.02 32.66
N GLN A 249 -24.81 23.23 33.13
CA GLN A 249 -24.17 22.45 34.21
C GLN A 249 -23.91 20.96 33.91
N GLN A 250 -24.08 20.52 32.65
CA GLN A 250 -23.79 19.16 32.19
C GLN A 250 -22.80 19.19 31.02
N HIS A 251 -22.17 18.04 30.74
CA HIS A 251 -21.27 17.88 29.60
C HIS A 251 -22.03 17.31 28.39
N TYR A 252 -21.84 17.97 27.25
CA TYR A 252 -22.38 17.55 25.96
C TYR A 252 -21.26 17.41 24.94
N ASP A 253 -21.50 16.59 23.92
CA ASP A 253 -20.67 16.53 22.73
C ASP A 253 -21.28 17.44 21.65
N LEU A 254 -20.48 18.39 21.16
CA LEU A 254 -20.85 19.31 20.10
C LEU A 254 -20.48 18.73 18.74
N HIS A 255 -21.47 18.75 17.85
CA HIS A 255 -21.39 18.27 16.47
C HIS A 255 -21.78 19.38 15.50
N MET A 256 -21.33 19.25 14.26
CA MET A 256 -21.60 20.21 13.18
C MET A 256 -22.27 19.50 12.02
N SER A 257 -23.04 20.24 11.23
CA SER A 257 -23.51 19.78 9.92
C SER A 257 -22.33 19.55 8.97
N PHE A 258 -22.51 18.72 7.95
CA PHE A 258 -21.48 18.52 6.91
C PHE A 258 -21.18 19.81 6.16
N GLY A 259 -22.20 20.64 5.90
CA GLY A 259 -22.06 21.98 5.36
C GLY A 259 -21.10 22.85 6.15
N VAL A 260 -21.26 22.89 7.48
CA VAL A 260 -20.38 23.68 8.36
C VAL A 260 -18.96 23.11 8.40
N ILE A 261 -18.80 21.79 8.45
CA ILE A 261 -17.48 21.14 8.42
C ILE A 261 -16.71 21.51 7.15
N GLU A 262 -17.35 21.49 5.99
CA GLU A 262 -16.74 21.83 4.71
C GLU A 262 -16.54 23.34 4.54
N ALA A 263 -17.50 24.17 4.99
CA ALA A 263 -17.39 25.63 5.00
C ALA A 263 -16.13 26.08 5.73
N LEU A 264 -15.86 25.47 6.89
CA LEU A 264 -14.67 25.79 7.67
C LEU A 264 -13.37 25.40 6.94
N GLN A 265 -13.34 24.27 6.23
CA GLN A 265 -12.17 23.87 5.44
C GLN A 265 -11.93 24.83 4.27
N ILE A 266 -13.00 25.26 3.58
CA ILE A 266 -12.91 26.23 2.49
C ILE A 266 -12.48 27.61 3.02
N ALA A 267 -13.01 28.04 4.16
CA ALA A 267 -12.64 29.31 4.77
C ALA A 267 -11.14 29.36 5.09
N GLN A 268 -10.57 28.25 5.59
CA GLN A 268 -9.16 28.16 6.02
C GLN A 268 -8.17 27.91 4.87
N HIS A 269 -8.51 27.02 3.94
CA HIS A 269 -7.56 26.52 2.95
C HIS A 269 -7.92 26.93 1.52
N GLY A 270 -9.13 27.44 1.29
CA GLY A 270 -9.67 27.73 -0.04
C GLY A 270 -10.17 26.47 -0.73
N ILE A 271 -10.99 26.64 -1.78
CA ILE A 271 -11.63 25.51 -2.46
C ILE A 271 -10.62 24.51 -3.03
N ASN A 272 -9.50 24.98 -3.56
CA ASN A 272 -8.51 24.13 -4.24
C ASN A 272 -7.78 23.20 -3.27
N HIS A 273 -7.80 23.51 -1.97
CA HIS A 273 -7.17 22.70 -0.93
C HIS A 273 -8.18 21.96 -0.05
N ALA A 274 -9.39 22.49 0.11
CA ALA A 274 -10.41 21.89 0.94
C ALA A 274 -10.87 20.55 0.37
N ALA A 275 -10.75 19.50 1.17
CA ALA A 275 -11.26 18.16 0.88
C ALA A 275 -12.70 18.00 1.39
N ALA A 276 -13.58 17.49 0.53
CA ALA A 276 -14.95 17.18 0.91
C ALA A 276 -15.03 15.91 1.78
N SER A 277 -15.95 15.88 2.74
CA SER A 277 -16.34 14.67 3.48
C SER A 277 -17.49 14.01 2.74
N ARG A 278 -17.19 13.24 1.69
CA ARG A 278 -18.21 12.67 0.82
C ARG A 278 -18.79 11.41 1.42
N ALA A 279 -19.94 11.53 2.07
CA ALA A 279 -20.63 10.39 2.63
C ALA A 279 -20.93 9.32 1.57
N LYS A 280 -20.72 8.05 1.93
CA LYS A 280 -21.04 6.86 1.15
C LYS A 280 -21.70 5.85 2.07
N ILE A 281 -22.85 5.31 1.68
CA ILE A 281 -23.56 4.33 2.51
C ILE A 281 -22.76 3.02 2.57
N GLY A 282 -22.64 2.46 3.77
CA GLY A 282 -22.06 1.14 3.99
C GLY A 282 -20.54 1.11 4.05
N THR A 283 -19.95 -0.04 3.73
CA THR A 283 -18.50 -0.25 3.84
C THR A 283 -17.72 0.54 2.78
N ILE A 284 -16.69 1.26 3.22
CA ILE A 284 -15.71 1.91 2.34
C ILE A 284 -14.51 0.99 2.16
N GLY A 285 -14.26 0.63 0.89
CA GLY A 285 -13.08 -0.11 0.49
C GLY A 285 -11.88 0.79 0.27
N ILE A 286 -10.70 0.18 0.32
CA ILE A 286 -9.41 0.85 0.14
C ILE A 286 -9.27 1.53 -1.24
N ASP A 287 -9.88 0.97 -2.28
CA ASP A 287 -9.87 1.55 -3.63
C ASP A 287 -10.74 2.83 -3.71
N ALA A 288 -11.82 2.90 -2.93
CA ALA A 288 -12.65 4.11 -2.82
C ALA A 288 -11.92 5.23 -2.05
N VAL A 289 -11.16 4.87 -1.01
CA VAL A 289 -10.27 5.82 -0.31
C VAL A 289 -9.25 6.38 -1.29
N LYS A 290 -8.59 5.53 -2.07
CA LYS A 290 -7.63 5.95 -3.09
C LYS A 290 -8.24 6.89 -4.13
N GLU A 291 -9.37 6.53 -4.71
CA GLU A 291 -10.10 7.36 -5.67
C GLU A 291 -10.41 8.74 -5.09
N GLY A 292 -10.93 8.78 -3.85
CA GLY A 292 -11.27 10.04 -3.19
C GLY A 292 -10.04 10.91 -2.95
N VAL A 293 -8.99 10.32 -2.39
CA VAL A 293 -7.73 10.98 -2.09
C VAL A 293 -7.06 11.57 -3.35
N GLU A 294 -7.12 10.86 -4.47
CA GLU A 294 -6.65 11.33 -5.78
C GLU A 294 -7.53 12.47 -6.32
N SER A 295 -8.81 12.48 -5.96
CA SER A 295 -9.82 13.47 -6.39
C SER A 295 -10.12 14.56 -5.36
N TYR A 296 -9.26 14.75 -4.35
CA TYR A 296 -9.41 15.75 -3.27
C TYR A 296 -10.73 15.65 -2.47
N TYR A 297 -11.16 14.43 -2.14
CA TYR A 297 -12.19 14.19 -1.13
C TYR A 297 -11.86 12.98 -0.27
N ARG A 298 -12.44 12.91 0.92
CA ARG A 298 -12.40 11.71 1.74
C ARG A 298 -13.77 11.02 1.67
N PRO A 299 -13.86 9.76 1.21
CA PRO A 299 -15.10 9.03 1.37
C PRO A 299 -15.36 8.82 2.87
N THR A 300 -16.57 9.14 3.32
CA THR A 300 -16.97 9.09 4.72
C THR A 300 -18.01 8.01 4.92
N ALA A 301 -17.73 7.02 5.75
CA ALA A 301 -18.65 5.90 5.93
C ALA A 301 -19.88 6.39 6.71
N ILE A 302 -21.07 6.08 6.19
CA ILE A 302 -22.32 6.44 6.86
C ILE A 302 -23.28 5.24 6.81
N SER A 303 -24.00 5.03 7.90
CA SER A 303 -25.05 4.00 8.00
C SER A 303 -26.43 4.65 7.99
N MET A 304 -27.39 3.96 7.40
CA MET A 304 -28.80 4.32 7.47
C MET A 304 -29.52 3.23 8.26
N ARG A 305 -30.14 3.61 9.39
CA ARG A 305 -30.82 2.67 10.27
C ARG A 305 -31.92 1.92 9.52
N ASN A 306 -32.04 0.61 9.77
CA ASN A 306 -33.05 -0.27 9.18
C ASN A 306 -33.02 -0.38 7.63
N SER A 307 -31.96 0.10 6.97
CA SER A 307 -31.81 0.04 5.50
C SER A 307 -31.39 -1.33 4.94
N GLY A 308 -30.90 -2.21 5.82
CA GLY A 308 -30.22 -3.45 5.44
C GLY A 308 -28.74 -3.27 5.05
N VAL A 309 -28.18 -2.07 5.22
CA VAL A 309 -26.78 -1.76 4.88
C VAL A 309 -26.12 -1.00 6.04
N GLU A 310 -25.00 -1.53 6.52
CA GLU A 310 -24.22 -0.93 7.60
C GLU A 310 -22.76 -0.74 7.19
N ALA A 311 -22.15 0.32 7.69
CA ALA A 311 -20.71 0.54 7.58
C ALA A 311 -19.94 -0.36 8.55
N THR A 312 -18.66 -0.57 8.25
CA THR A 312 -17.76 -1.36 9.11
C THR A 312 -17.42 -0.58 10.37
N THR A 313 -17.77 -1.12 11.53
CA THR A 313 -17.43 -0.54 12.86
C THR A 313 -16.27 -1.25 13.56
N LYS A 314 -15.73 -2.32 12.97
CA LYS A 314 -14.72 -3.20 13.59
C LYS A 314 -13.37 -3.07 12.92
N GLY A 315 -12.30 -3.06 13.72
CA GLY A 315 -10.91 -3.11 13.24
C GLY A 315 -10.40 -1.81 12.64
N ILE A 316 -11.07 -0.69 12.85
CA ILE A 316 -10.60 0.64 12.45
C ILE A 316 -9.39 0.98 13.33
N HIS A 317 -8.21 1.17 12.74
CA HIS A 317 -6.97 1.45 13.50
C HIS A 317 -6.72 0.47 14.67
N GLU A 318 -7.05 -0.81 14.46
CA GLU A 318 -6.93 -1.89 15.46
C GLU A 318 -7.90 -1.78 16.65
N TYR A 319 -8.81 -0.78 16.68
CA TYR A 319 -9.90 -0.72 17.64
C TYR A 319 -10.94 -1.81 17.35
N ARG A 320 -11.31 -2.57 18.39
CA ARG A 320 -12.17 -3.77 18.26
C ARG A 320 -13.57 -3.43 17.72
N GLU A 321 -14.19 -2.39 18.26
CA GLU A 321 -15.52 -1.93 17.91
C GLU A 321 -15.64 -0.43 18.18
N THR A 322 -16.19 0.29 17.22
CA THR A 322 -16.25 1.75 17.20
C THR A 322 -17.68 2.17 16.85
N PRO A 323 -18.37 2.96 17.70
CA PRO A 323 -19.71 3.46 17.40
C PRO A 323 -19.75 4.27 16.10
N MET A 324 -20.86 4.19 15.36
CA MET A 324 -21.01 4.84 14.05
C MET A 324 -20.71 6.35 14.04
N PRO A 325 -21.16 7.17 15.01
CA PRO A 325 -20.80 8.59 15.05
C PRO A 325 -19.28 8.82 15.07
N THR A 326 -18.54 7.95 15.76
CA THR A 326 -17.07 8.00 15.84
C THR A 326 -16.42 7.60 14.52
N VAL A 327 -16.99 6.64 13.78
CA VAL A 327 -16.53 6.26 12.43
C VAL A 327 -16.70 7.42 11.46
N THR A 328 -17.89 8.03 11.43
CA THR A 328 -18.18 9.18 10.56
C THR A 328 -17.27 10.37 10.90
N ALA A 329 -17.11 10.70 12.20
CA ALA A 329 -16.20 11.75 12.64
C ALA A 329 -14.72 11.47 12.31
N HIS A 330 -14.31 10.20 12.36
CA HIS A 330 -12.96 9.76 12.00
C HIS A 330 -12.66 10.00 10.51
N ASP A 331 -13.55 9.63 9.60
CA ASP A 331 -13.35 9.92 8.18
C ASP A 331 -13.43 11.43 7.89
N SER A 332 -14.35 12.18 8.50
CA SER A 332 -14.38 13.66 8.37
C SER A 332 -13.08 14.30 8.89
N TYR A 333 -12.47 13.72 9.91
CA TYR A 333 -11.16 14.14 10.38
C TYR A 333 -10.04 13.89 9.36
N HIS A 334 -10.08 12.76 8.62
CA HIS A 334 -9.14 12.54 7.52
C HIS A 334 -9.30 13.58 6.40
N ALA A 335 -10.52 14.02 6.07
CA ALA A 335 -10.73 15.12 5.12
C ALA A 335 -9.99 16.39 5.58
N LYS A 336 -10.13 16.76 6.86
CA LYS A 336 -9.42 17.89 7.46
C LYS A 336 -7.90 17.73 7.41
N LEU A 337 -7.38 16.53 7.68
CA LEU A 337 -5.95 16.25 7.55
C LEU A 337 -5.47 16.45 6.12
N HIS A 338 -6.23 15.98 5.13
CA HIS A 338 -5.89 16.14 3.72
C HIS A 338 -5.82 17.62 3.33
N SER A 339 -6.76 18.43 3.81
CA SER A 339 -6.77 19.89 3.59
C SER A 339 -5.54 20.62 4.14
N SER A 340 -4.84 20.03 5.11
CA SER A 340 -3.62 20.62 5.69
C SER A 340 -2.32 20.31 4.92
N ILE A 341 -2.37 19.41 3.94
CA ILE A 341 -1.21 19.02 3.13
C ILE A 341 -1.18 19.90 1.87
N ASN A 342 -0.01 20.45 1.54
CA ASN A 342 0.17 21.27 0.33
C ASN A 342 -0.07 20.47 -0.97
N PRO A 343 -0.61 21.07 -2.04
CA PRO A 343 -0.91 20.39 -3.29
C PRO A 343 0.29 19.67 -3.92
N GLU A 344 1.48 20.26 -3.85
CA GLU A 344 2.72 19.66 -4.35
C GLU A 344 2.99 18.31 -3.66
N PHE A 345 2.68 18.23 -2.37
CA PHE A 345 2.86 17.01 -1.59
C PHE A 345 1.75 15.99 -1.86
N HIS A 346 0.51 16.42 -2.14
CA HIS A 346 -0.53 15.52 -2.64
C HIS A 346 -0.13 14.90 -3.98
N MET A 347 0.39 15.71 -4.91
CA MET A 347 0.90 15.23 -6.20
C MET A 347 2.08 14.28 -6.02
N MET A 348 3.02 14.61 -5.14
CA MET A 348 4.15 13.75 -4.81
C MET A 348 3.71 12.40 -4.24
N LEU A 349 2.80 12.37 -3.26
CA LEU A 349 2.32 11.14 -2.63
C LEU A 349 1.60 10.24 -3.65
N ASN A 350 0.78 10.84 -4.53
CA ASN A 350 0.17 10.13 -5.65
C ASN A 350 1.23 9.55 -6.60
N HIS A 351 2.25 10.35 -6.92
CA HIS A 351 3.34 9.91 -7.78
C HIS A 351 4.16 8.78 -7.17
N MET A 352 4.45 8.82 -5.85
CA MET A 352 5.11 7.75 -5.11
C MET A 352 4.33 6.44 -5.20
N HIS A 353 3.01 6.47 -4.99
CA HIS A 353 2.15 5.29 -5.17
C HIS A 353 2.18 4.79 -6.63
N GLN A 354 2.13 5.67 -7.63
CA GLN A 354 2.24 5.28 -9.04
C GLN A 354 3.60 4.64 -9.37
N ILE A 355 4.70 5.15 -8.81
CA ILE A 355 6.04 4.59 -8.95
C ILE A 355 6.06 3.16 -8.39
N ILE A 356 5.59 2.98 -7.16
CA ILE A 356 5.52 1.65 -6.51
C ILE A 356 4.68 0.70 -7.37
N PHE A 357 3.49 1.11 -7.81
CA PHE A 357 2.61 0.27 -8.62
C PHE A 357 3.25 -0.11 -9.96
N LYS A 358 3.87 0.84 -10.66
CA LYS A 358 4.56 0.59 -11.94
C LYS A 358 5.74 -0.36 -11.77
N HIS A 359 6.50 -0.20 -10.69
CA HIS A 359 7.69 -0.99 -10.39
C HIS A 359 7.36 -2.41 -9.90
N THR A 360 6.39 -2.56 -9.00
CA THR A 360 6.16 -3.83 -8.30
C THR A 360 4.94 -4.60 -8.81
N LYS A 361 4.07 -3.95 -9.59
CA LYS A 361 2.75 -4.43 -10.01
C LYS A 361 1.82 -4.81 -8.84
N GLN A 362 2.19 -4.51 -7.59
CA GLN A 362 1.35 -4.77 -6.43
C GLN A 362 0.27 -3.71 -6.34
N LYS A 363 -1.00 -4.13 -6.39
CA LYS A 363 -2.14 -3.23 -6.16
C LYS A 363 -2.15 -2.65 -4.74
N TRP A 364 -1.68 -3.42 -3.76
CA TRP A 364 -1.63 -3.02 -2.35
C TRP A 364 -0.41 -3.53 -1.61
N SER A 365 0.21 -2.62 -0.86
CA SER A 365 1.19 -2.87 0.20
C SER A 365 0.89 -1.99 1.40
N LYS A 366 1.46 -2.30 2.58
CA LYS A 366 1.32 -1.45 3.76
C LYS A 366 1.91 -0.06 3.52
N THR A 367 3.05 0.07 2.83
CA THR A 367 3.62 1.36 2.40
C THR A 367 2.64 2.15 1.56
N THR A 368 2.05 1.51 0.54
CA THR A 368 1.06 2.18 -0.30
C THR A 368 -0.11 2.68 0.53
N TRP A 369 -0.56 1.92 1.53
CA TRP A 369 -1.68 2.32 2.39
C TRP A 369 -1.35 3.58 3.18
N GLU A 370 -0.17 3.65 3.80
CA GLU A 370 0.26 4.85 4.52
C GLU A 370 0.33 6.08 3.60
N LEU A 371 0.75 5.92 2.34
CA LEU A 371 0.82 7.01 1.36
C LEU A 371 -0.59 7.48 0.92
N VAL A 372 -1.54 6.56 0.77
CA VAL A 372 -2.91 6.86 0.30
C VAL A 372 -3.81 7.34 1.43
N ASP A 373 -3.71 6.79 2.64
CA ASP A 373 -4.55 7.22 3.77
C ASP A 373 -4.21 8.64 4.25
N ARG A 374 -2.96 9.07 3.98
CA ARG A 374 -2.40 10.40 4.24
C ARG A 374 -2.59 10.87 5.68
N GLU A 375 -2.44 9.96 6.64
CA GLU A 375 -2.59 10.25 8.07
C GLU A 375 -1.35 10.97 8.66
N PHE A 376 -1.00 12.12 8.07
CA PHE A 376 0.21 12.88 8.41
C PHE A 376 -0.09 14.02 9.39
N HIS A 377 -0.26 13.66 10.67
CA HIS A 377 -0.60 14.59 11.78
C HIS A 377 0.30 15.83 11.91
N ALA A 378 1.53 15.80 11.39
CA ALA A 378 2.50 16.88 11.51
C ALA A 378 2.05 18.19 10.84
N PHE A 379 1.24 18.10 9.77
CA PHE A 379 0.81 19.24 8.95
C PHE A 379 -0.41 19.95 9.54
N ARG A 380 -1.11 19.33 10.49
CA ARG A 380 -2.32 19.90 11.10
C ARG A 380 -2.05 21.19 11.88
N THR A 381 -0.93 21.23 12.62
CA THR A 381 -0.65 22.29 13.60
C THR A 381 0.41 23.28 13.15
N ARG A 382 0.97 23.11 11.95
CA ARG A 382 2.07 23.93 11.43
C ARG A 382 1.72 24.41 10.04
N LYS A 383 1.80 25.72 9.80
CA LYS A 383 1.78 26.26 8.45
C LYS A 383 3.05 25.79 7.74
N VAL A 384 2.89 24.98 6.70
CA VAL A 384 4.02 24.54 5.87
C VAL A 384 4.14 25.46 4.68
N ILE A 385 5.23 26.22 4.66
CA ILE A 385 5.55 27.12 3.56
C ILE A 385 6.68 26.47 2.75
N LEU A 386 6.43 26.23 1.46
CA LEU A 386 7.36 25.60 0.53
C LEU A 386 8.13 26.66 -0.27
N ASP A 387 8.72 27.65 0.42
CA ASP A 387 9.43 28.79 -0.18
C ASP A 387 10.62 28.35 -1.05
N SER A 388 11.23 27.20 -0.71
CA SER A 388 12.33 26.64 -1.47
C SER A 388 12.26 25.12 -1.56
N PRO A 389 12.87 24.52 -2.60
CA PRO A 389 13.03 23.07 -2.69
C PRO A 389 13.77 22.43 -1.50
N LYS A 390 14.60 23.20 -0.79
CA LYS A 390 15.31 22.70 0.41
C LYS A 390 14.37 22.55 1.60
N ASP A 391 13.46 23.51 1.77
CA ASP A 391 12.43 23.43 2.81
C ASP A 391 11.49 22.25 2.55
N GLY A 392 11.09 22.05 1.29
CA GLY A 392 10.30 20.88 0.92
C GLY A 392 11.03 19.55 1.19
N ALA A 393 12.35 19.47 0.99
CA ALA A 393 13.12 18.29 1.37
C ALA A 393 13.07 18.00 2.88
N LYS A 394 13.16 19.04 3.72
CA LYS A 394 13.01 18.91 5.18
C LYS A 394 11.60 18.42 5.55
N PHE A 395 10.55 19.03 4.99
CA PHE A 395 9.17 18.62 5.25
C PHE A 395 8.86 17.21 4.74
N PHE A 396 9.44 16.80 3.61
CA PHE A 396 9.36 15.42 3.12
C PHE A 396 9.91 14.41 4.14
N GLN A 397 11.06 14.72 4.76
CA GLN A 397 11.62 13.88 5.81
C GLN A 397 10.74 13.87 7.06
N GLU A 398 10.29 15.03 7.52
CA GLU A 398 9.40 15.13 8.69
C GLU A 398 8.08 14.36 8.48
N LEU A 399 7.53 14.39 7.26
CA LEU A 399 6.30 13.72 6.88
C LEU A 399 6.44 12.19 6.96
N LEU A 400 7.50 11.64 6.37
CA LEU A 400 7.66 10.18 6.23
C LEU A 400 8.42 9.54 7.41
N HIS A 401 9.22 10.33 8.14
CA HIS A 401 10.18 9.88 9.16
C HIS A 401 10.11 10.68 10.47
N ARG A 402 8.91 10.85 11.02
CA ARG A 402 8.72 11.54 12.29
C ARG A 402 9.31 10.74 13.47
N ASP A 403 9.95 11.44 14.40
CA ASP A 403 10.50 10.89 15.65
C ASP A 403 11.48 9.71 15.44
N ASN A 404 12.28 9.77 14.36
CA ASN A 404 13.17 8.69 13.91
C ASN A 404 12.46 7.36 13.60
N SER A 405 11.15 7.39 13.37
CA SER A 405 10.36 6.23 12.97
C SER A 405 9.94 6.34 11.50
N ASP A 406 10.29 5.34 10.71
CA ASP A 406 9.83 5.22 9.32
C ASP A 406 8.36 4.80 9.30
N LYS A 407 7.47 5.78 9.25
CA LYS A 407 6.02 5.58 9.26
C LYS A 407 5.55 4.97 7.95
N ALA A 408 6.09 5.47 6.83
CA ALA A 408 5.73 5.02 5.49
C ALA A 408 6.36 3.67 5.08
N ARG A 409 7.28 3.13 5.88
CA ARG A 409 7.95 1.84 5.64
C ARG A 409 8.80 1.82 4.35
N LEU A 410 9.47 2.94 4.07
CA LEU A 410 10.41 3.05 2.95
C LEU A 410 11.74 2.33 3.22
N PHE A 411 12.00 1.96 4.47
CA PHE A 411 13.21 1.30 4.93
C PHE A 411 12.89 0.00 5.67
N ARG A 412 13.68 -1.05 5.39
CA ARG A 412 13.67 -2.32 6.13
C ARG A 412 14.46 -2.22 7.43
N ASN A 413 15.50 -1.38 7.44
CA ASN A 413 16.32 -1.08 8.60
C ASN A 413 16.74 0.39 8.53
N TYR A 414 16.89 1.04 9.69
CA TYR A 414 17.30 2.43 9.81
C TYR A 414 18.79 2.59 10.14
N ASN A 415 19.40 1.60 10.80
CA ASN A 415 20.81 1.64 11.17
C ASN A 415 21.50 0.27 10.98
N PRO A 416 22.32 0.09 9.94
CA PRO A 416 22.48 0.99 8.80
C PRO A 416 21.17 1.08 7.98
N PRO A 417 20.91 2.21 7.31
CA PRO A 417 19.72 2.37 6.49
C PRO A 417 19.71 1.36 5.35
N ARG A 418 18.56 0.74 5.09
CA ARG A 418 18.34 -0.17 3.96
C ARG A 418 16.93 0.02 3.43
N LEU A 419 16.80 0.33 2.14
CA LEU A 419 15.50 0.56 1.52
C LEU A 419 14.65 -0.71 1.47
N SER A 420 13.33 -0.58 1.64
CA SER A 420 12.36 -1.59 1.21
C SER A 420 12.31 -1.65 -0.32
N ASP A 421 11.56 -2.59 -0.92
CA ASP A 421 11.45 -2.60 -2.40
C ASP A 421 10.59 -1.43 -2.89
N ASP A 422 9.56 -1.06 -2.13
CA ASP A 422 8.76 0.15 -2.37
C ASP A 422 9.62 1.42 -2.21
N GLY A 423 10.45 1.49 -1.16
CA GLY A 423 11.39 2.57 -0.95
C GLY A 423 12.50 2.65 -2.02
N PHE A 424 13.00 1.51 -2.49
CA PHE A 424 13.95 1.45 -3.60
C PHE A 424 13.36 2.06 -4.87
N ALA A 425 12.13 1.69 -5.23
CA ALA A 425 11.46 2.24 -6.41
C ALA A 425 11.35 3.77 -6.35
N ILE A 426 10.97 4.31 -5.18
CA ILE A 426 10.86 5.76 -4.96
C ILE A 426 12.22 6.45 -5.06
N VAL A 427 13.22 6.02 -4.29
CA VAL A 427 14.52 6.72 -4.26
C VAL A 427 15.26 6.56 -5.59
N TRP A 428 15.08 5.43 -6.30
CA TRP A 428 15.53 5.27 -7.67
C TRP A 428 14.93 6.32 -8.61
N ASN A 429 13.60 6.53 -8.54
CA ASN A 429 12.94 7.58 -9.32
C ASN A 429 13.40 8.98 -8.92
N MET A 430 13.58 9.25 -7.62
CA MET A 430 14.12 10.53 -7.14
C MET A 430 15.46 10.86 -7.79
N VAL A 431 16.38 9.89 -7.88
CA VAL A 431 17.70 10.11 -8.48
C VAL A 431 17.63 10.21 -10.01
N THR A 432 16.81 9.39 -10.66
CA THR A 432 16.71 9.36 -12.13
C THR A 432 15.86 10.49 -12.72
N GLN A 433 14.98 11.09 -11.91
CA GLN A 433 14.09 12.19 -12.29
C GLN A 433 14.19 13.37 -11.32
N SER A 434 15.40 13.71 -10.88
CA SER A 434 15.65 14.74 -9.85
C SER A 434 15.01 16.10 -10.16
N ASP A 435 14.94 16.47 -11.44
CA ASP A 435 14.35 17.75 -11.87
C ASP A 435 12.83 17.78 -11.65
N VAL A 436 12.14 16.64 -11.83
CA VAL A 436 10.71 16.54 -11.53
C VAL A 436 10.48 16.76 -10.04
N TRP A 437 11.26 16.08 -9.19
CA TRP A 437 11.16 16.22 -7.74
C TRP A 437 11.45 17.65 -7.27
N LYS A 438 12.48 18.27 -7.83
CA LYS A 438 12.86 19.64 -7.47
C LYS A 438 11.86 20.69 -7.94
N ASN A 439 11.38 20.59 -9.17
CA ASN A 439 10.58 21.65 -9.79
C ASN A 439 9.08 21.51 -9.52
N LEU A 440 8.55 20.29 -9.60
CA LEU A 440 7.12 19.99 -9.44
C LEU A 440 6.76 19.79 -7.97
N TYR A 441 7.52 18.95 -7.26
CA TYR A 441 7.21 18.61 -5.86
C TYR A 441 7.93 19.51 -4.84
N LYS A 442 8.77 20.44 -5.32
CA LYS A 442 9.60 21.33 -4.49
C LYS A 442 10.48 20.56 -3.49
N ILE A 443 11.10 19.47 -3.93
CA ILE A 443 11.99 18.65 -3.10
C ILE A 443 13.37 18.58 -3.74
N ASP A 444 14.33 19.24 -3.12
CA ASP A 444 15.74 19.11 -3.45
C ASP A 444 16.31 17.83 -2.81
N ILE A 445 16.47 16.80 -3.62
CA ILE A 445 16.94 15.49 -3.15
C ILE A 445 18.35 15.54 -2.54
N ASP A 446 19.17 16.52 -2.92
CA ASP A 446 20.52 16.71 -2.39
C ASP A 446 20.53 17.34 -0.99
N SER A 447 19.43 18.00 -0.62
CA SER A 447 19.23 18.57 0.70
C SER A 447 18.68 17.55 1.72
N LEU A 448 18.30 16.34 1.28
CA LEU A 448 17.83 15.29 2.17
C LEU A 448 18.97 14.81 3.09
N GLU A 449 18.64 14.63 4.37
CA GLU A 449 19.55 14.16 5.40
C GLU A 449 19.45 12.64 5.65
N HIS A 450 19.95 12.16 6.78
CA HIS A 450 19.79 10.78 7.20
C HIS A 450 18.29 10.46 7.37
N PRO A 451 17.79 9.30 6.86
CA PRO A 451 18.52 8.18 6.27
C PRO A 451 18.77 8.28 4.76
N TYR A 452 18.10 9.19 4.06
CA TYR A 452 18.06 9.26 2.60
C TYR A 452 19.41 9.59 1.96
N ARG A 453 20.19 10.52 2.52
CA ARG A 453 21.47 10.96 1.93
C ARG A 453 22.39 9.80 1.55
N LYS A 454 22.51 8.82 2.45
CA LYS A 454 23.35 7.63 2.23
C LYS A 454 22.81 6.75 1.10
N GLU A 455 21.50 6.54 1.06
CA GLU A 455 20.85 5.70 0.05
C GLU A 455 20.82 6.37 -1.33
N ILE A 456 20.63 7.70 -1.39
CA ILE A 456 20.72 8.48 -2.63
C ILE A 456 22.12 8.37 -3.22
N GLN A 457 23.17 8.54 -2.42
CA GLN A 457 24.54 8.40 -2.89
C GLN A 457 24.82 6.97 -3.37
N LYS A 458 24.32 5.97 -2.63
CA LYS A 458 24.44 4.56 -3.00
C LYS A 458 23.74 4.25 -4.32
N ILE A 459 22.55 4.82 -4.56
CA ILE A 459 21.82 4.67 -5.82
C ILE A 459 22.55 5.36 -6.98
N ARG A 460 23.14 6.55 -6.76
CA ARG A 460 23.99 7.20 -7.78
C ARG A 460 25.16 6.31 -8.19
N THR A 461 25.87 5.72 -7.24
CA THR A 461 26.96 4.77 -7.53
C THR A 461 26.44 3.51 -8.23
N PHE A 462 25.28 3.00 -7.82
CA PHE A 462 24.64 1.86 -8.46
C PHE A 462 24.29 2.16 -9.94
N ILE A 463 23.71 3.32 -10.24
CA ILE A 463 23.38 3.75 -11.61
C ILE A 463 24.64 3.83 -12.47
N GLN A 464 25.74 4.38 -11.94
CA GLN A 464 27.03 4.42 -12.66
C GLN A 464 27.56 3.03 -13.03
N MET A 465 27.19 1.99 -12.26
CA MET A 465 27.66 0.62 -12.49
C MET A 465 26.69 -0.25 -13.29
N ALA A 466 25.38 -0.06 -13.12
CA ALA A 466 24.34 -0.90 -13.70
C ALA A 466 23.61 -0.25 -14.88
N GLY A 467 23.82 1.05 -15.13
CA GLY A 467 23.04 1.86 -16.07
C GLY A 467 21.70 2.32 -15.47
N SER A 468 21.07 3.32 -16.11
CA SER A 468 19.74 3.85 -15.74
C SER A 468 18.59 3.11 -16.42
N ASP A 469 18.85 2.44 -17.54
CA ASP A 469 17.80 1.91 -18.41
C ASP A 469 17.64 0.42 -18.15
N HIS A 470 16.52 0.04 -17.54
CA HIS A 470 16.20 -1.36 -17.24
C HIS A 470 14.78 -1.67 -17.69
N LYS A 471 14.62 -2.76 -18.44
CA LYS A 471 13.33 -3.21 -18.96
C LYS A 471 12.44 -3.79 -17.86
N TYR A 472 13.04 -4.56 -16.95
CA TYR A 472 12.31 -5.31 -15.92
C TYR A 472 12.67 -4.85 -14.49
N PRO A 473 11.70 -4.30 -13.72
CA PRO A 473 11.91 -3.84 -12.35
C PRO A 473 12.45 -4.90 -11.37
N GLU A 474 12.07 -6.17 -11.56
CA GLU A 474 12.52 -7.29 -10.74
C GLU A 474 14.05 -7.48 -10.83
N ILE A 475 14.59 -7.41 -12.04
CA ILE A 475 16.03 -7.56 -12.30
C ILE A 475 16.78 -6.35 -11.77
N LEU A 476 16.26 -5.15 -12.02
CA LEU A 476 16.82 -3.91 -11.45
C LEU A 476 16.91 -3.99 -9.92
N THR A 477 15.85 -4.46 -9.27
CA THR A 477 15.81 -4.62 -7.81
C THR A 477 16.80 -5.69 -7.34
N LEU A 478 16.88 -6.84 -8.01
CA LEU A 478 17.86 -7.88 -7.69
C LEU A 478 19.29 -7.36 -7.84
N LYS A 479 19.60 -6.65 -8.93
CA LYS A 479 20.90 -6.00 -9.15
C LYS A 479 21.23 -5.07 -7.99
N TYR A 480 20.29 -4.22 -7.54
CA TYR A 480 20.53 -3.33 -6.41
C TYR A 480 20.82 -4.08 -5.09
N ARG A 481 20.10 -5.18 -4.81
CA ARG A 481 20.36 -6.01 -3.62
C ARG A 481 21.73 -6.68 -3.70
N LEU A 482 22.12 -7.18 -4.86
CA LEU A 482 23.45 -7.79 -5.07
C LEU A 482 24.58 -6.77 -5.05
N PHE A 483 24.37 -5.56 -5.59
CA PHE A 483 25.30 -4.44 -5.47
C PHE A 483 25.58 -4.12 -3.99
N SER A 484 24.52 -4.07 -3.18
CA SER A 484 24.61 -3.83 -1.74
C SER A 484 25.32 -4.96 -0.98
N ALA A 485 25.33 -6.16 -1.55
CA ALA A 485 25.85 -7.35 -0.91
C ALA A 485 27.22 -7.78 -1.43
N THR A 486 27.77 -7.23 -2.53
CA THR A 486 28.98 -7.75 -3.19
C THR A 486 30.01 -6.66 -3.46
N SER A 487 31.24 -7.06 -3.83
CA SER A 487 32.26 -6.09 -4.24
C SER A 487 31.97 -5.55 -5.64
N ASN A 488 32.44 -4.33 -5.97
CA ASN A 488 32.23 -3.74 -7.29
C ASN A 488 32.73 -4.61 -8.45
N ALA A 489 33.85 -5.33 -8.26
CA ALA A 489 34.42 -6.21 -9.27
C ALA A 489 33.55 -7.46 -9.52
N GLU A 490 32.97 -8.01 -8.46
CA GLU A 490 32.06 -9.15 -8.52
C GLU A 490 30.69 -8.73 -9.07
N PHE A 491 30.19 -7.57 -8.64
CA PHE A 491 28.92 -7.02 -9.09
C PHE A 491 28.86 -6.86 -10.62
N LYS A 492 29.94 -6.39 -11.26
CA LYS A 492 30.02 -6.30 -12.73
C LYS A 492 29.83 -7.65 -13.42
N LYS A 493 30.34 -8.74 -12.85
CA LYS A 493 30.16 -10.10 -13.39
C LYS A 493 28.72 -10.57 -13.18
N ILE A 494 28.15 -10.27 -12.03
CA ILE A 494 26.75 -10.56 -11.70
C ILE A 494 25.80 -9.82 -12.65
N CYS A 495 26.06 -8.56 -12.99
CA CYS A 495 25.25 -7.82 -13.97
C CYS A 495 25.23 -8.56 -15.31
N LYS A 496 26.40 -8.92 -15.86
CA LYS A 496 26.49 -9.67 -17.11
C LYS A 496 25.71 -10.99 -17.06
N LEU A 497 25.80 -11.72 -15.95
CA LEU A 497 25.03 -12.94 -15.72
C LEU A 497 23.51 -12.67 -15.77
N LEU A 498 23.03 -11.68 -15.02
CA LEU A 498 21.61 -11.34 -14.97
C LEU A 498 21.08 -10.87 -16.32
N ASP A 499 21.87 -10.09 -17.06
CA ASP A 499 21.52 -9.62 -18.41
C ASP A 499 21.40 -10.79 -19.39
N SER A 500 22.26 -11.80 -19.26
CA SER A 500 22.18 -13.02 -20.10
C SER A 500 20.97 -13.92 -19.76
N LEU A 501 20.43 -13.80 -18.55
CA LEU A 501 19.29 -14.59 -18.06
C LEU A 501 17.97 -13.80 -18.06
N GLU A 502 17.96 -12.57 -18.59
CA GLU A 502 16.90 -11.59 -18.40
C GLU A 502 15.50 -12.17 -18.67
N GLU A 503 15.29 -12.71 -19.88
CA GLU A 503 14.02 -13.29 -20.32
C GLU A 503 13.68 -14.61 -19.61
N GLN A 504 14.68 -15.33 -19.08
CA GLN A 504 14.46 -16.58 -18.34
C GLN A 504 13.98 -16.31 -16.91
N LEU A 505 14.41 -15.20 -16.30
CA LEU A 505 14.07 -14.87 -14.91
C LEU A 505 12.70 -14.21 -14.77
N ILE A 506 12.11 -13.71 -15.86
CA ILE A 506 10.89 -12.90 -15.82
C ILE A 506 9.67 -13.67 -16.30
N VAL A 507 8.53 -13.34 -15.71
CA VAL A 507 7.22 -13.87 -16.08
C VAL A 507 6.74 -13.10 -17.30
N LYS A 508 6.49 -13.80 -18.41
CA LYS A 508 5.93 -13.15 -19.60
C LYS A 508 4.49 -12.70 -19.34
N GLU A 509 4.09 -11.61 -19.99
CA GLU A 509 2.74 -11.06 -19.85
C GLU A 509 1.69 -12.14 -20.19
N GLY A 510 0.68 -12.29 -19.33
CA GLY A 510 -0.36 -13.32 -19.47
C GLY A 510 0.03 -14.75 -19.04
N GLN A 511 1.30 -15.02 -18.74
CA GLN A 511 1.75 -16.33 -18.27
C GLN A 511 1.46 -16.50 -16.77
N LYS A 512 0.78 -17.60 -16.40
CA LYS A 512 0.66 -18.00 -14.99
C LYS A 512 1.95 -18.68 -14.57
N VAL A 513 2.55 -18.21 -13.48
CA VAL A 513 3.73 -18.86 -12.90
C VAL A 513 3.33 -20.20 -12.30
N THR A 514 3.89 -21.28 -12.82
CA THR A 514 3.67 -22.62 -12.26
C THR A 514 4.69 -22.91 -11.15
N ASP A 515 4.41 -23.92 -10.32
CA ASP A 515 5.33 -24.34 -9.26
C ASP A 515 6.63 -24.93 -9.81
N GLN A 516 6.74 -25.20 -11.11
CA GLN A 516 7.93 -25.76 -11.74
C GLN A 516 8.89 -24.72 -12.31
N GLU A 517 8.57 -23.43 -12.22
CA GLU A 517 9.35 -22.37 -12.88
C GLU A 517 10.25 -21.58 -11.90
N GLN A 518 11.43 -21.21 -12.40
CA GLN A 518 12.38 -20.35 -11.70
C GLN A 518 12.19 -18.90 -12.13
N LYS A 519 11.48 -18.09 -11.33
CA LYS A 519 11.07 -16.73 -11.72
C LYS A 519 11.22 -15.72 -10.58
N LEU A 520 11.58 -14.50 -10.93
CA LEU A 520 11.51 -13.34 -10.06
C LEU A 520 10.10 -12.77 -10.08
N VAL A 521 9.55 -12.54 -8.89
CA VAL A 521 8.23 -11.93 -8.72
C VAL A 521 8.22 -11.04 -7.48
N PHE A 522 7.55 -9.90 -7.55
CA PHE A 522 7.18 -9.17 -6.34
C PHE A 522 6.01 -9.86 -5.65
N GLY A 523 6.11 -9.99 -4.33
CA GLY A 523 5.05 -10.58 -3.52
C GLY A 523 4.96 -9.95 -2.14
N LYS A 524 4.01 -10.45 -1.35
CA LYS A 524 3.77 -9.97 0.02
C LYS A 524 4.58 -10.77 1.03
N HIS A 525 5.05 -10.12 2.08
CA HIS A 525 5.63 -10.77 3.26
C HIS A 525 5.17 -10.11 4.55
N THR A 526 5.50 -10.77 5.66
CA THR A 526 5.25 -10.29 7.02
C THR A 526 6.58 -10.13 7.73
N GLN A 527 6.80 -8.99 8.38
CA GLN A 527 7.98 -8.72 9.20
C GLN A 527 7.52 -8.09 10.51
N ASN A 528 7.96 -8.62 11.65
CA ASN A 528 7.63 -8.08 12.99
C ASN A 528 6.12 -7.81 13.20
N ASN A 529 5.27 -8.78 12.84
CA ASN A 529 3.79 -8.69 12.85
C ASN A 529 3.15 -7.73 11.82
N ILE A 530 3.95 -6.97 11.07
CA ILE A 530 3.47 -6.10 9.99
C ILE A 530 3.26 -6.95 8.74
N LYS A 531 1.99 -7.11 8.33
CA LYS A 531 1.59 -7.88 7.14
C LYS A 531 1.59 -7.01 5.88
N ASN A 532 1.57 -7.66 4.72
CA ASN A 532 1.43 -7.03 3.40
C ASN A 532 2.57 -6.06 3.02
N LEU A 533 3.80 -6.33 3.44
CA LEU A 533 4.97 -5.62 2.95
C LEU A 533 5.43 -6.20 1.61
N THR A 534 5.83 -5.35 0.66
CA THR A 534 6.36 -5.80 -0.64
C THR A 534 7.77 -6.36 -0.48
N ILE A 535 8.02 -7.52 -1.07
CA ILE A 535 9.35 -8.09 -1.22
C ILE A 535 9.51 -8.81 -2.55
N LEU A 536 10.66 -8.65 -3.20
CA LEU A 536 11.09 -9.43 -4.33
C LEU A 536 11.35 -10.87 -3.86
N LYS A 537 10.85 -11.83 -4.62
CA LYS A 537 11.00 -13.25 -4.36
C LYS A 537 11.55 -13.97 -5.57
N PHE A 538 12.39 -14.96 -5.32
CA PHE A 538 12.76 -15.95 -6.33
C PHE A 538 11.93 -17.21 -6.09
N LYS A 539 11.02 -17.51 -7.01
CA LYS A 539 10.32 -18.80 -7.05
C LYS A 539 11.28 -19.84 -7.62
N ASN A 540 11.34 -21.00 -6.99
CA ASN A 540 12.25 -22.09 -7.34
C ASN A 540 11.59 -23.43 -6.97
N PHE A 541 10.98 -24.11 -7.95
CA PHE A 541 10.40 -25.46 -7.79
C PHE A 541 9.52 -25.63 -6.54
N GLY A 542 8.43 -24.86 -6.44
CA GLY A 542 7.47 -24.89 -5.34
C GLY A 542 7.94 -24.18 -4.06
N GLN A 543 9.22 -23.78 -3.99
CA GLN A 543 9.76 -22.96 -2.91
C GLN A 543 9.87 -21.50 -3.33
N SER A 544 9.84 -20.59 -2.36
CA SER A 544 9.99 -19.16 -2.62
C SER A 544 10.96 -18.54 -1.62
N ILE A 545 12.02 -17.94 -2.16
CA ILE A 545 13.08 -17.29 -1.38
C ILE A 545 12.81 -15.79 -1.41
N SER A 546 12.65 -15.18 -0.25
CA SER A 546 12.52 -13.71 -0.15
C SER A 546 13.90 -13.06 -0.25
N ILE A 547 14.01 -12.00 -1.05
CA ILE A 547 15.28 -11.40 -1.44
C ILE A 547 15.53 -10.10 -0.66
N ASP A 548 16.59 -10.12 0.14
CA ASP A 548 17.16 -8.96 0.81
C ASP A 548 18.69 -8.98 0.72
N GLU A 549 19.38 -8.02 1.34
CA GLU A 549 20.85 -7.96 1.30
C GLU A 549 21.52 -9.19 1.93
N SER A 550 20.86 -9.89 2.86
CA SER A 550 21.39 -11.07 3.53
C SER A 550 21.19 -12.36 2.72
N SER A 551 20.08 -12.46 1.98
CA SER A 551 19.75 -13.64 1.19
C SER A 551 20.16 -13.52 -0.28
N ALA A 552 20.38 -12.32 -0.82
CA ALA A 552 20.67 -12.13 -2.25
C ALA A 552 21.88 -12.96 -2.74
N ARG A 553 22.94 -13.08 -1.93
CA ARG A 553 24.12 -13.90 -2.28
C ARG A 553 23.78 -15.39 -2.44
N GLN A 554 22.78 -15.90 -1.73
CA GLN A 554 22.37 -17.31 -1.81
C GLN A 554 21.76 -17.64 -3.18
N LEU A 555 21.36 -16.64 -3.97
CA LEU A 555 20.86 -16.83 -5.32
C LEU A 555 21.98 -16.98 -6.35
N ILE A 556 23.20 -16.51 -6.08
CA ILE A 556 24.30 -16.54 -7.05
C ILE A 556 24.52 -17.96 -7.58
N PRO A 557 24.61 -19.02 -6.73
CA PRO A 557 24.72 -20.39 -7.24
C PRO A 557 23.55 -20.82 -8.13
N MET A 558 22.32 -20.42 -7.80
CA MET A 558 21.14 -20.78 -8.59
C MET A 558 21.18 -20.14 -9.97
N LEU A 559 21.46 -18.84 -10.02
CA LEU A 559 21.59 -18.07 -11.27
C LEU A 559 22.75 -18.59 -12.13
N VAL A 560 23.90 -18.88 -11.50
CA VAL A 560 25.04 -19.48 -12.20
C VAL A 560 24.69 -20.83 -12.78
N ASN A 561 24.00 -21.71 -12.04
CA ASN A 561 23.57 -23.01 -12.56
C ASN A 561 22.58 -22.86 -13.72
N MET A 562 21.66 -21.89 -13.69
CA MET A 562 20.78 -21.57 -14.83
C MET A 562 21.60 -21.19 -16.08
N GLN A 563 22.64 -20.37 -15.91
CA GLN A 563 23.49 -19.97 -17.03
C GLN A 563 24.44 -21.08 -17.50
N LEU A 564 24.88 -21.96 -16.60
CA LEU A 564 25.68 -23.11 -16.99
C LEU A 564 24.83 -24.13 -17.75
N LEU A 565 23.56 -24.33 -17.40
CA LEU A 565 22.64 -25.20 -18.15
C LEU A 565 22.52 -24.77 -19.62
N SER A 566 22.40 -23.46 -19.88
CA SER A 566 22.32 -22.94 -21.25
C SER A 566 23.62 -23.16 -22.05
N LYS A 567 24.78 -23.17 -21.38
CA LYS A 567 26.10 -23.39 -22.00
C LYS A 567 26.48 -24.87 -22.14
N PHE A 568 26.09 -25.71 -21.18
CA PHE A 568 26.57 -27.08 -21.04
C PHE A 568 25.59 -28.14 -21.54
N GLY A 569 24.39 -27.73 -21.92
CA GLY A 569 23.34 -28.60 -22.45
C GLY A 569 22.39 -29.12 -21.38
N GLU A 570 21.36 -29.83 -21.83
CA GLU A 570 20.24 -30.29 -20.99
C GLU A 570 20.68 -31.25 -19.87
N LYS A 571 19.89 -31.24 -18.80
CA LYS A 571 20.00 -32.13 -17.65
C LYS A 571 19.07 -33.32 -17.84
N ASN A 572 19.56 -34.54 -17.60
CA ASN A 572 18.73 -35.74 -17.47
C ASN A 572 18.94 -36.38 -16.10
N THR A 573 18.08 -36.01 -15.14
CA THR A 573 18.17 -36.47 -13.75
C THR A 573 18.02 -37.98 -13.63
N GLU A 574 17.12 -38.61 -14.42
CA GLU A 574 16.90 -40.06 -14.38
C GLU A 574 18.13 -40.85 -14.85
N LYS A 575 18.79 -40.36 -15.91
CA LYS A 575 20.01 -40.97 -16.44
C LYS A 575 21.17 -40.82 -15.45
N VAL A 576 21.32 -39.66 -14.81
CA VAL A 576 22.30 -39.43 -13.74
C VAL A 576 22.06 -40.41 -12.59
N GLN A 577 20.81 -40.58 -12.14
CA GLN A 577 20.47 -41.50 -11.07
C GLN A 577 20.74 -42.96 -11.44
N THR A 578 20.40 -43.36 -12.68
CA THR A 578 20.63 -44.73 -13.18
C THR A 578 22.11 -45.09 -13.15
N GLU A 579 22.98 -44.21 -13.61
CA GLU A 579 24.44 -44.44 -13.53
C GLU A 579 24.95 -44.38 -12.10
N LEU A 580 24.41 -43.50 -11.25
CA LEU A 580 24.81 -43.41 -9.84
C LEU A 580 24.55 -44.74 -9.13
N ASP A 581 23.39 -45.34 -9.36
CA ASP A 581 23.02 -46.61 -8.73
C ASP A 581 23.98 -47.75 -9.12
N LYS A 582 24.45 -47.78 -10.38
CA LYS A 582 25.43 -48.78 -10.86
C LYS A 582 26.74 -48.74 -10.09
N ILE A 583 27.24 -47.55 -9.77
CA ILE A 583 28.55 -47.39 -9.13
C ILE A 583 28.47 -47.20 -7.60
N SER A 584 27.29 -46.88 -7.06
CA SER A 584 27.09 -46.54 -5.64
C SER A 584 27.54 -47.65 -4.67
N ALA A 585 27.45 -48.92 -5.08
CA ALA A 585 27.91 -50.06 -4.30
C ALA A 585 29.42 -50.00 -4.02
N GLY A 586 30.20 -49.41 -4.92
CA GLY A 586 31.66 -49.22 -4.81
C GLY A 586 32.08 -48.12 -3.82
N PHE A 587 31.15 -47.31 -3.33
CA PHE A 587 31.45 -46.26 -2.33
C PHE A 587 31.55 -46.81 -0.91
N LYS A 588 31.01 -48.00 -0.65
CA LYS A 588 30.99 -48.63 0.68
C LYS A 588 32.36 -49.19 1.04
N GLU A 589 32.78 -48.97 2.28
CA GLU A 589 34.03 -49.52 2.80
C GLU A 589 33.90 -51.03 3.05
N LYS A 590 34.34 -51.84 2.09
CA LYS A 590 34.61 -53.28 2.32
C LYS A 590 36.10 -53.48 2.56
N LYS A 591 36.43 -54.21 3.63
CA LYS A 591 37.78 -54.72 3.87
C LYS A 591 38.15 -55.58 2.67
N GLN A 592 38.95 -55.00 1.77
CA GLN A 592 39.59 -55.59 0.61
C GLN A 592 38.65 -55.89 -0.59
N HIS A 593 39.00 -55.28 -1.75
CA HIS A 593 38.70 -55.68 -3.14
C HIS A 593 37.63 -54.98 -4.00
N HIS A 594 36.83 -54.04 -3.50
CA HIS A 594 36.02 -53.18 -4.39
C HIS A 594 36.18 -51.71 -4.03
N PHE A 595 37.14 -51.05 -4.69
CA PHE A 595 37.38 -49.61 -4.58
C PHE A 595 36.84 -48.92 -5.84
N PHE A 596 36.12 -47.82 -5.68
CA PHE A 596 35.68 -47.00 -6.79
C PHE A 596 36.90 -46.47 -7.56
N SER A 597 37.09 -46.96 -8.79
CA SER A 597 38.30 -46.71 -9.58
C SER A 597 38.12 -45.60 -10.62
N LYS A 598 39.23 -44.98 -11.03
CA LYS A 598 39.27 -43.99 -12.12
C LYS A 598 38.67 -44.54 -13.43
N ALA A 599 38.89 -45.81 -13.73
CA ALA A 599 38.34 -46.47 -14.92
C ALA A 599 36.81 -46.55 -14.86
N GLN A 600 36.24 -46.92 -13.72
CA GLN A 600 34.79 -46.98 -13.52
C GLN A 600 34.14 -45.58 -13.60
N LEU A 601 34.78 -44.57 -13.01
CA LEU A 601 34.32 -43.18 -13.12
C LEU A 601 34.31 -42.70 -14.58
N ASN A 602 35.40 -42.94 -15.32
CA ASN A 602 35.51 -42.55 -16.73
C ASN A 602 34.47 -43.28 -17.61
N ALA A 603 34.26 -44.57 -17.38
CA ALA A 603 33.25 -45.35 -18.11
C ALA A 603 31.83 -44.79 -17.89
N SER A 604 31.49 -44.43 -16.65
CA SER A 604 30.19 -43.84 -16.32
C SER A 604 30.03 -42.47 -16.97
N LEU A 605 31.06 -41.62 -16.88
CA LEU A 605 31.04 -40.28 -17.47
C LEU A 605 30.92 -40.28 -19.00
N ALA A 606 31.43 -41.32 -19.67
CA ALA A 606 31.33 -41.47 -21.13
C ALA A 606 29.89 -41.71 -21.61
N THR A 607 28.98 -42.13 -20.72
CA THR A 607 27.56 -42.33 -21.07
C THR A 607 26.78 -41.03 -21.18
N PHE A 608 27.29 -39.94 -20.61
CA PHE A 608 26.65 -38.63 -20.60
C PHE A 608 27.07 -37.80 -21.81
N ALA A 609 26.08 -37.20 -22.47
CA ALA A 609 26.29 -36.41 -23.67
C ALA A 609 26.61 -34.95 -23.31
N SER A 610 25.97 -34.44 -22.25
CA SER A 610 26.12 -33.04 -21.84
C SER A 610 27.16 -32.87 -20.73
N MET A 611 27.76 -31.68 -20.65
CA MET A 611 28.66 -31.36 -19.54
C MET A 611 27.88 -31.19 -18.24
N THR A 612 26.62 -30.73 -18.30
CA THR A 612 25.71 -30.66 -17.17
C THR A 612 25.51 -32.03 -16.51
N GLU A 613 25.17 -33.06 -17.29
CA GLU A 613 24.98 -34.43 -16.79
C GLU A 613 26.24 -34.95 -16.08
N LYS A 614 27.42 -34.73 -16.69
CA LYS A 614 28.71 -35.13 -16.10
C LYS A 614 28.97 -34.46 -14.76
N LEU A 615 28.71 -33.15 -14.68
CA LEU A 615 28.92 -32.37 -13.46
C LEU A 615 27.91 -32.70 -12.36
N ASP A 616 26.65 -32.95 -12.70
CA ASP A 616 25.61 -33.37 -11.77
C ASP A 616 25.87 -34.78 -11.23
N PHE A 617 26.36 -35.68 -12.09
CA PHE A 617 26.76 -37.02 -11.68
C PHE A 617 27.91 -36.99 -10.67
N LEU A 618 28.93 -36.14 -10.87
CA LEU A 618 30.03 -35.99 -9.91
C LEU A 618 29.55 -35.49 -8.54
N GLU A 619 28.61 -34.54 -8.51
CA GLU A 619 27.99 -34.08 -7.25
C GLU A 619 27.16 -35.18 -6.58
N ALA A 620 26.34 -35.90 -7.34
CA ALA A 620 25.53 -36.98 -6.79
C ALA A 620 26.40 -38.12 -6.24
N CYS A 621 27.54 -38.41 -6.89
CA CYS A 621 28.55 -39.32 -6.34
C CYS A 621 29.11 -38.82 -5.01
N TYR A 622 29.46 -37.53 -4.94
CA TYR A 622 29.95 -36.90 -3.72
C TYR A 622 28.93 -37.04 -2.56
N GLU A 623 27.67 -36.67 -2.80
CA GLU A 623 26.59 -36.80 -1.82
C GLU A 623 26.44 -38.26 -1.35
N LYS A 624 26.48 -39.22 -2.27
CA LYS A 624 26.38 -40.64 -1.90
C LYS A 624 27.58 -41.14 -1.11
N ILE A 625 28.79 -40.64 -1.38
CA ILE A 625 30.00 -40.99 -0.65
C ILE A 625 29.92 -40.49 0.79
N ILE A 626 29.49 -39.25 1.02
CA ILE A 626 29.38 -38.69 2.37
C ILE A 626 28.29 -39.38 3.20
N GLU A 627 27.21 -39.86 2.56
CA GLU A 627 26.12 -40.62 3.20
C GLU A 627 26.46 -42.07 3.56
N SER A 628 27.48 -42.67 2.95
CA SER A 628 27.77 -44.13 2.98
C SER A 628 28.19 -44.73 4.34
N THR A 629 27.89 -44.06 5.45
CA THR A 629 28.33 -44.37 6.81
C THR A 629 28.00 -45.79 7.31
N LYS A 630 29.06 -46.60 7.48
CA LYS A 630 29.15 -47.64 8.51
C LYS A 630 30.55 -47.62 9.13
N HIS A 631 30.76 -46.81 10.16
CA HIS A 631 32.00 -46.87 10.93
C HIS A 631 31.76 -46.88 12.44
N THR A 632 32.24 -47.95 13.08
CA THR A 632 32.42 -48.08 14.52
C THR A 632 33.75 -47.41 14.91
N GLN A 633 33.70 -46.36 15.74
CA GLN A 633 34.91 -45.66 16.21
C GLN A 633 35.73 -46.58 17.13
N ARG A 634 36.98 -46.88 16.77
CA ARG A 634 37.91 -47.70 17.60
C ARG A 634 38.31 -47.04 18.94
N HIS A 635 38.21 -45.70 19.05
CA HIS A 635 38.48 -44.95 20.30
C HIS A 635 37.55 -43.73 20.39
N ALA A 636 36.34 -43.92 20.92
CA ALA A 636 35.31 -42.89 20.98
C ALA A 636 35.73 -41.63 21.78
N THR A 637 36.56 -41.79 22.81
CA THR A 637 36.95 -40.71 23.73
C THR A 637 37.98 -39.75 23.12
N ILE A 638 39.02 -40.27 22.47
CA ILE A 638 40.04 -39.46 21.76
C ILE A 638 39.47 -38.86 20.47
N GLY A 639 38.57 -39.59 19.80
CA GLY A 639 37.83 -39.08 18.64
C GLY A 639 37.03 -37.82 18.99
N LYS A 640 36.27 -37.83 20.10
CA LYS A 640 35.52 -36.65 20.57
C LYS A 640 36.41 -35.45 20.90
N ALA A 641 37.58 -35.68 21.52
CA ALA A 641 38.51 -34.61 21.91
C ALA A 641 39.19 -33.91 20.71
N LEU A 642 39.29 -34.57 19.55
CA LEU A 642 39.95 -34.05 18.35
C LEU A 642 38.99 -33.76 17.19
N ASN A 643 37.68 -33.87 17.40
CA ASN A 643 36.68 -33.68 16.34
C ASN A 643 36.68 -32.27 15.72
N PHE A 644 37.17 -31.25 16.44
CA PHE A 644 37.29 -29.87 15.91
C PHE A 644 38.50 -29.68 14.98
N PHE A 645 39.41 -30.66 14.89
CA PHE A 645 40.64 -30.59 14.11
C PHE A 645 40.80 -31.74 13.10
N LYS A 646 39.98 -32.78 13.23
CA LYS A 646 40.02 -33.98 12.40
C LYS A 646 38.90 -33.94 11.38
N ASN A 647 39.23 -34.22 10.12
CA ASN A 647 38.24 -34.33 9.06
C ASN A 647 37.28 -35.51 9.34
N PRO A 648 35.95 -35.29 9.31
CA PRO A 648 34.95 -36.32 9.62
C PRO A 648 34.90 -37.46 8.58
N LEU A 649 35.50 -37.25 7.40
CA LEU A 649 35.57 -38.25 6.34
C LEU A 649 36.54 -39.40 6.68
N SER A 650 36.21 -40.61 6.25
CA SER A 650 37.12 -41.77 6.30
C SER A 650 38.26 -41.62 5.28
N THR A 651 39.32 -42.42 5.43
CA THR A 651 40.43 -42.42 4.45
C THR A 651 39.94 -42.83 3.06
N THR A 652 39.00 -43.79 3.00
CA THR A 652 38.39 -44.26 1.76
C THR A 652 37.54 -43.15 1.12
N GLN A 653 36.68 -42.48 1.91
CA GLN A 653 35.88 -41.34 1.44
C GLN A 653 36.76 -40.21 0.90
N ARG A 654 37.83 -39.83 1.61
CA ARG A 654 38.80 -38.83 1.13
C ARG A 654 39.39 -39.20 -0.23
N LYS A 655 39.83 -40.44 -0.42
CA LYS A 655 40.41 -40.90 -1.69
C LYS A 655 39.38 -40.86 -2.84
N HIS A 656 38.13 -41.28 -2.60
CA HIS A 656 37.08 -41.17 -3.61
C HIS A 656 36.78 -39.71 -3.95
N ILE A 657 36.67 -38.83 -2.95
CA ILE A 657 36.42 -37.41 -3.17
C ILE A 657 37.58 -36.76 -3.93
N ILE A 658 38.85 -37.07 -3.61
CA ILE A 658 40.02 -36.60 -4.39
C ILE A 658 39.89 -37.00 -5.86
N LEU A 659 39.54 -38.27 -6.14
CA LEU A 659 39.33 -38.75 -7.51
C LEU A 659 38.21 -37.96 -8.23
N LEU A 660 37.11 -37.66 -7.55
CA LEU A 660 36.02 -36.86 -8.12
C LEU A 660 36.47 -35.41 -8.39
N LYS A 661 37.25 -34.79 -7.48
CA LYS A 661 37.79 -33.42 -7.66
C LYS A 661 38.77 -33.35 -8.83
N GLU A 662 39.69 -34.30 -8.93
CA GLU A 662 40.61 -34.39 -10.08
C GLU A 662 39.85 -34.48 -11.40
N LYS A 663 38.76 -35.26 -11.43
CA LYS A 663 37.95 -35.42 -12.64
C LYS A 663 37.11 -34.19 -12.97
N LEU A 664 36.58 -33.50 -11.94
CA LEU A 664 35.92 -32.21 -12.09
C LEU A 664 36.87 -31.20 -12.76
N ASP A 665 38.09 -31.07 -12.24
CA ASP A 665 39.09 -30.13 -12.76
C ASP A 665 39.52 -30.50 -14.20
N GLU A 666 39.66 -31.78 -14.51
CA GLU A 666 39.96 -32.27 -15.87
C GLU A 666 38.86 -31.86 -16.86
N LEU A 667 37.59 -32.10 -16.53
CA LEU A 667 36.46 -31.77 -17.39
C LEU A 667 36.32 -30.26 -17.61
N VAL A 668 36.48 -29.47 -16.55
CA VAL A 668 36.41 -28.00 -16.63
C VAL A 668 37.56 -27.45 -17.46
N THR A 669 38.78 -27.99 -17.29
CA THR A 669 39.96 -27.56 -18.05
C THR A 669 39.82 -27.89 -19.54
N ALA A 670 39.34 -29.08 -19.87
CA ALA A 670 39.09 -29.49 -21.25
C ALA A 670 38.05 -28.59 -21.93
N TYR A 671 36.94 -28.27 -21.25
CA TYR A 671 35.96 -27.33 -21.77
C TYR A 671 36.56 -25.92 -21.95
N LYS A 672 37.33 -25.44 -20.98
CA LYS A 672 37.99 -24.12 -21.02
C LYS A 672 38.96 -23.98 -22.20
N GLN A 673 39.66 -25.04 -22.58
CA GLN A 673 40.57 -25.06 -23.74
C GLN A 673 39.83 -24.91 -25.07
N GLY A 674 38.57 -25.35 -25.15
CA GLY A 674 37.72 -25.19 -26.33
C GLY A 674 37.13 -23.80 -26.52
N LEU A 675 37.33 -22.86 -25.58
CA LEU A 675 36.84 -21.48 -25.68
C LEU A 675 37.82 -20.58 -26.45
N ASN A 676 37.25 -19.70 -27.29
CA ASN A 676 37.97 -18.96 -28.32
C ASN A 676 38.61 -17.65 -27.83
N ASN A 677 38.17 -17.10 -26.70
CA ASN A 677 38.73 -15.87 -26.14
C ASN A 677 38.98 -15.94 -24.63
N GLU A 678 39.87 -15.08 -24.16
CA GLU A 678 40.30 -15.04 -22.75
C GLU A 678 39.20 -14.52 -21.80
N GLU A 679 38.23 -13.76 -22.32
CA GLU A 679 37.13 -13.24 -21.50
C GLU A 679 36.14 -14.34 -21.12
N GLU A 680 35.72 -15.17 -22.07
CA GLU A 680 34.88 -16.37 -21.84
C GLU A 680 35.55 -17.35 -20.88
N ARG A 681 36.87 -17.51 -20.98
CA ARG A 681 37.64 -18.37 -20.06
C ARG A 681 37.62 -17.85 -18.63
N LYS A 682 37.76 -16.53 -18.44
CA LYS A 682 37.67 -15.88 -17.11
C LYS A 682 36.25 -15.89 -16.56
N GLU A 683 35.26 -15.75 -17.44
CA GLU A 683 33.84 -15.83 -17.11
C GLU A 683 33.48 -17.24 -16.62
N LEU A 684 33.82 -18.28 -17.39
CA LEU A 684 33.61 -19.67 -17.02
C LEU A 684 34.27 -20.02 -15.68
N GLN A 685 35.51 -19.57 -15.46
CA GLN A 685 36.20 -19.80 -14.20
C GLN A 685 35.45 -19.18 -13.01
N TRP A 686 34.85 -18.00 -13.20
CA TRP A 686 34.02 -17.38 -12.18
C TRP A 686 32.71 -18.14 -11.97
N TYR A 687 32.06 -18.62 -13.04
CA TYR A 687 30.88 -19.47 -12.92
C TYR A 687 31.16 -20.76 -12.16
N MET A 688 32.22 -21.50 -12.52
CA MET A 688 32.55 -22.75 -11.82
C MET A 688 32.86 -22.53 -10.33
N LYS A 689 33.53 -21.43 -9.99
CA LYS A 689 33.79 -21.07 -8.58
C LYS A 689 32.51 -20.78 -7.80
N ASN A 690 31.51 -20.19 -8.45
CA ASN A 690 30.26 -19.74 -7.81
C ASN A 690 29.08 -20.68 -8.03
N ARG A 691 29.29 -21.85 -8.66
CA ARG A 691 28.26 -22.87 -8.90
C ARG A 691 27.62 -23.41 -7.62
N GLY A 692 28.25 -23.24 -6.46
CA GLY A 692 27.82 -23.84 -5.19
C GLY A 692 28.11 -25.35 -5.14
N SER A 693 29.18 -25.78 -5.79
CA SER A 693 29.61 -27.19 -5.83
C SER A 693 30.12 -27.65 -4.47
N ASN A 694 29.40 -28.59 -3.83
CA ASN A 694 29.83 -29.17 -2.54
C ASN A 694 31.11 -30.00 -2.73
N LEU A 695 31.22 -30.71 -3.85
CA LEU A 695 32.44 -31.43 -4.23
C LEU A 695 33.66 -30.49 -4.30
N ALA A 696 33.53 -29.33 -4.95
CA ALA A 696 34.65 -28.40 -5.12
C ALA A 696 35.12 -27.81 -3.79
N ILE A 697 34.19 -27.43 -2.90
CA ILE A 697 34.52 -26.81 -1.61
C ILE A 697 34.95 -27.82 -0.53
N CYS A 698 34.63 -29.11 -0.68
CA CYS A 698 34.93 -30.12 0.33
C CYS A 698 36.45 -30.24 0.61
N HIS A 699 36.87 -30.04 1.85
CA HIS A 699 38.26 -30.27 2.27
C HIS A 699 38.54 -31.77 2.43
N THR A 700 39.63 -32.25 1.85
CA THR A 700 40.08 -33.66 1.92
C THR A 700 41.31 -33.84 2.80
N GLU A 701 41.85 -32.77 3.37
CA GLU A 701 42.98 -32.83 4.29
C GLU A 701 42.60 -33.58 5.57
N ARG A 702 43.52 -34.40 6.09
CA ARG A 702 43.28 -35.23 7.29
C ARG A 702 43.05 -34.37 8.54
N PHE A 703 43.75 -33.24 8.61
CA PHE A 703 43.65 -32.25 9.66
C PHE A 703 43.33 -30.92 9.03
N TYR A 704 42.22 -30.31 9.43
CA TYR A 704 41.88 -28.95 9.05
C TYR A 704 41.08 -28.31 10.18
N MET A 705 41.26 -27.00 10.36
CA MET A 705 40.60 -26.25 11.41
C MET A 705 39.16 -25.95 10.98
N HIS A 706 38.18 -26.56 11.65
CA HIS A 706 36.77 -26.30 11.40
C HIS A 706 36.38 -24.94 12.00
N LEU A 707 36.64 -23.85 11.28
CA LEU A 707 36.10 -22.53 11.62
C LEU A 707 34.77 -22.23 10.90
N ASP A 708 34.42 -23.00 9.87
CA ASP A 708 33.21 -22.84 9.07
C ASP A 708 32.36 -24.13 9.02
N ALA A 709 31.06 -23.98 9.26
CA ALA A 709 30.06 -25.03 9.39
C ALA A 709 29.60 -25.66 8.04
N THR A 710 30.51 -25.92 7.11
CA THR A 710 30.17 -26.41 5.75
C THR A 710 30.11 -27.93 5.62
N VAL A 711 30.42 -28.68 6.68
CA VAL A 711 30.01 -30.09 6.78
C VAL A 711 28.73 -30.12 7.60
N PRO A 712 27.63 -30.74 7.11
CA PRO A 712 26.43 -30.91 7.91
C PRO A 712 26.82 -31.50 9.26
N ALA A 713 26.48 -30.80 10.35
CA ALA A 713 26.48 -31.41 11.66
C ALA A 713 25.72 -32.72 11.51
N PHE A 714 26.38 -33.84 11.84
CA PHE A 714 25.81 -35.18 11.85
C PHE A 714 24.37 -35.09 12.39
N LYS A 715 23.37 -35.13 11.49
CA LYS A 715 21.99 -35.34 11.90
C LYS A 715 21.98 -36.74 12.48
N LYS A 716 21.81 -36.82 13.80
CA LYS A 716 21.54 -38.07 14.50
C LYS A 716 20.22 -38.64 14.06
#